data_AF-S8ARP3-F1
#
_entry.id   AF-S8ARP3-F1
#
_cell.length_a   1.000
_cell.length_b   1.000
_cell.length_c   1.000
_cell.angle_alpha   90.00
_cell.angle_beta   90.00
_cell.angle_gamma   90.00
#
_symmetry.space_group_name_H-M   'P 1'
#
loop_
_entity.id
_entity.type
_entity.pdbx_description
1 polymer ?
#
loop_
_entity_poly.entity_id
_entity_poly.type
_entity_poly.pdbx_seq_one_letter_code
_entity_poly.pdbx_strand_id
1 'polypeptide(L)'
;MAPIEPQSQTCQTADVAIVGGGASALAILLHLIEKGQEGNLFSKIVVFEKSALAGPGLAYSSSCQGTILNMHTDTMGLYQAKPKHFTQWRSTLTGGDFPSREEYGQYLQATWSQAIQQARQIGLGIDVINEEVHDIERLDDGRFELKVESGNRLVTQSAVLALGNFTATINSQLIGLRGFYPSPWPLSKLKMIPSDAPVLIVGSRLSAIDAATFLNENGHRGTITLMSRSGCLPKVQGPNEPYSRRYVLHDLAAQVESDPNDALLQIMRALMVELSRATDGDWSWLIDDLSPLKQLEHDINAAQTGQVQWQSVLRGTAPVIERYWASISPASQDLFMKEFYSMWMRFRHAMPVQNAKKILHMMQSSQLRVVRGSLVQWEGGRFRADTSDGIIEVDHVVEATGQECGLDHISAPLIQSALKKNLFKAQRHGGIAVDLDTLSAAPGLYAIGSLTRGTHFYVSAIDRIAAHAARISCALTKQPVPRSLHVAIFCGSDLFSQLMVSKLVPQILADGHVPFIYLPKHRAKATASPFELRELAFFERELLQQYVRPYFQDKPVSTGAAHQTVDQIRKMYGILVEDVPNINNLSFIDSLAKHHISIGLSIRCYQRFKTDIIQYFSQPRRLLNLHPGTLPAYRGVMTTVRAMKNRETHFGYSLHDIDENWDAGDVIEIRKHPIDYSKSMLGYMADVYGIGVQMARDAVDKISRGQQLSKTPQDTETSAYYTFPTPEELQDIRDSGIRLVDADQLIRIIVEAYAPPGELEKFREYVQAAVQEWYSQNAFKPDVEAPTQTLDSSVYRPSVKC
;
A
#
# COMPACT_ATOMS: atom_id res chain seq x y z
N MET A 1 41.75 -26.58 -44.78
CA MET A 1 40.79 -25.98 -43.82
C MET A 1 39.99 -27.11 -43.22
N ALA A 2 40.23 -27.43 -41.95
CA ALA A 2 39.42 -28.41 -41.24
C ALA A 2 37.97 -27.89 -41.11
N PRO A 3 36.95 -28.75 -41.18
CA PRO A 3 35.57 -28.34 -40.96
C PRO A 3 35.42 -27.88 -39.50
N ILE A 4 34.81 -26.72 -39.32
CA ILE A 4 34.38 -26.22 -38.00
C ILE A 4 33.29 -27.18 -37.51
N GLU A 5 33.56 -27.88 -36.40
CA GLU A 5 32.56 -28.71 -35.72
C GLU A 5 31.36 -27.83 -35.30
N PRO A 6 30.11 -28.28 -35.51
CA PRO A 6 28.94 -27.58 -34.98
C PRO A 6 29.00 -27.59 -33.45
N GLN A 7 29.02 -26.40 -32.84
CA GLN A 7 28.92 -26.24 -31.39
C GLN A 7 27.69 -27.01 -30.88
N SER A 8 27.91 -27.87 -29.87
CA SER A 8 26.86 -28.68 -29.26
C SER A 8 25.74 -27.78 -28.72
N GLN A 9 24.53 -27.90 -29.28
CA GLN A 9 23.33 -27.25 -28.76
C GLN A 9 23.07 -27.75 -27.33
N THR A 10 23.36 -26.94 -26.32
CA THR A 10 23.11 -27.30 -24.91
C THR A 10 21.68 -26.94 -24.54
N CYS A 11 20.84 -27.94 -24.26
CA CYS A 11 19.52 -27.74 -23.66
C CYS A 11 19.66 -27.48 -22.16
N GLN A 12 19.43 -26.25 -21.72
CA GLN A 12 19.44 -25.90 -20.30
C GLN A 12 18.08 -26.20 -19.65
N THR A 13 18.06 -26.38 -18.32
CA THR A 13 16.82 -26.54 -17.54
C THR A 13 16.74 -25.52 -16.42
N ALA A 14 15.52 -25.06 -16.09
CA ALA A 14 15.24 -24.19 -14.96
C ALA A 14 13.88 -24.52 -14.30
N ASP A 15 13.67 -24.06 -13.07
CA ASP A 15 12.35 -24.14 -12.43
C ASP A 15 11.41 -23.07 -13.01
N VAL A 16 11.95 -21.85 -13.19
CA VAL A 16 11.22 -20.70 -13.72
C VAL A 16 12.07 -19.97 -14.74
N ALA A 17 11.47 -19.61 -15.88
CA ALA A 17 12.03 -18.69 -16.85
C ALA A 17 11.26 -17.36 -16.79
N ILE A 18 11.97 -16.23 -16.70
CA ILE A 18 11.38 -14.88 -16.78
C ILE A 18 11.85 -14.25 -18.09
N VAL A 19 10.93 -13.86 -18.97
CA VAL A 19 11.26 -13.22 -20.24
C VAL A 19 11.08 -11.72 -20.15
N GLY A 20 12.17 -10.98 -20.35
CA GLY A 20 12.32 -9.56 -20.04
C GLY A 20 13.03 -9.38 -18.70
N GLY A 21 14.02 -8.49 -18.64
CA GLY A 21 14.82 -8.18 -17.45
C GLY A 21 14.58 -6.76 -16.93
N GLY A 22 13.40 -6.19 -17.13
CA GLY A 22 13.04 -4.86 -16.61
C GLY A 22 12.57 -4.85 -15.16
N ALA A 23 11.99 -3.72 -14.72
CA ALA A 23 11.50 -3.53 -13.35
C ALA A 23 10.48 -4.60 -12.90
N SER A 24 9.62 -5.08 -13.81
CA SER A 24 8.66 -6.16 -13.52
C SER A 24 9.34 -7.48 -13.19
N ALA A 25 10.37 -7.86 -13.95
CA ALA A 25 11.13 -9.07 -13.71
C ALA A 25 11.92 -8.99 -12.40
N LEU A 26 12.55 -7.84 -12.13
CA LEU A 26 13.22 -7.60 -10.85
C LEU A 26 12.24 -7.69 -9.68
N ALA A 27 11.04 -7.10 -9.79
CA ALA A 27 10.02 -7.24 -8.75
C ALA A 27 9.65 -8.71 -8.50
N ILE A 28 9.49 -9.52 -9.54
CA ILE A 28 9.21 -10.97 -9.39
C ILE A 28 10.38 -11.67 -8.68
N LEU A 29 11.62 -11.42 -9.10
CA LEU A 29 12.80 -12.01 -8.46
C LEU A 29 12.88 -11.68 -6.96
N LEU A 30 12.63 -10.41 -6.59
CA LEU A 30 12.65 -9.98 -5.19
C LEU A 30 11.64 -10.76 -4.33
N HIS A 31 10.40 -10.90 -4.81
CA HIS A 31 9.38 -11.65 -4.08
C HIS A 31 9.66 -13.16 -4.07
N LEU A 32 10.22 -13.73 -5.14
CA LEU A 32 10.66 -15.14 -5.14
C LEU A 32 11.82 -15.39 -4.16
N ILE A 33 12.72 -14.43 -3.98
CA ILE A 33 13.78 -14.49 -2.95
C ILE A 33 13.17 -14.43 -1.54
N GLU A 34 12.20 -13.53 -1.29
CA GLU A 34 11.45 -13.49 -0.03
C GLU A 34 10.75 -14.83 0.25
N LYS A 35 10.14 -15.45 -0.76
CA LYS A 35 9.55 -16.79 -0.64
C LYS A 35 10.58 -17.89 -0.38
N GLY A 36 11.77 -17.80 -0.97
CA GLY A 36 12.88 -18.70 -0.67
C GLY A 36 13.37 -18.60 0.77
N GLN A 37 13.43 -17.38 1.33
CA GLN A 37 13.75 -17.13 2.75
C GLN A 37 12.69 -17.72 3.70
N GLU A 38 11.43 -17.78 3.25
CA GLU A 38 10.32 -18.45 3.95
C GLU A 38 10.32 -19.98 3.77
N GLY A 39 11.31 -20.56 3.08
CA GLY A 39 11.46 -22.00 2.87
C GLY A 39 10.88 -22.54 1.55
N ASN A 40 10.37 -21.68 0.66
CA ASN A 40 9.80 -22.07 -0.66
C ASN A 40 10.84 -21.82 -1.76
N LEU A 41 11.97 -22.51 -1.66
CA LEU A 41 13.16 -22.25 -2.46
C LEU A 41 13.10 -22.99 -3.82
N PHE A 42 13.28 -22.24 -4.90
CA PHE A 42 13.60 -22.81 -6.22
C PHE A 42 15.10 -23.10 -6.31
N SER A 43 15.48 -24.10 -7.11
CA SER A 43 16.88 -24.40 -7.36
C SER A 43 17.49 -23.43 -8.38
N LYS A 44 16.74 -23.10 -9.44
CA LYS A 44 17.25 -22.30 -10.55
C LYS A 44 16.18 -21.45 -11.24
N ILE A 45 16.46 -20.16 -11.39
CA ILE A 45 15.69 -19.21 -12.21
C ILE A 45 16.58 -18.71 -13.35
N VAL A 46 16.02 -18.59 -14.55
CA VAL A 46 16.70 -18.00 -15.72
C VAL A 46 15.94 -16.77 -16.17
N VAL A 47 16.64 -15.66 -16.39
CA VAL A 47 16.08 -14.41 -16.91
C VAL A 47 16.63 -14.15 -18.30
N PHE A 48 15.74 -13.93 -19.27
CA PHE A 48 16.12 -13.48 -20.61
C PHE A 48 16.01 -11.97 -20.71
N GLU A 49 17.09 -11.29 -21.08
CA GLU A 49 17.11 -9.84 -21.33
C GLU A 49 17.95 -9.53 -22.55
N LYS A 50 17.36 -8.87 -23.54
CA LYS A 50 18.03 -8.57 -24.82
C LYS A 50 19.00 -7.39 -24.76
N SER A 51 18.91 -6.56 -23.72
CA SER A 51 19.77 -5.39 -23.49
C SER A 51 20.95 -5.78 -22.61
N ALA A 52 22.10 -5.10 -22.72
CA ALA A 52 23.29 -5.44 -21.93
C ALA A 52 23.10 -5.38 -20.39
N LEU A 53 22.10 -4.64 -19.91
CA LEU A 53 21.84 -4.43 -18.48
C LEU A 53 20.44 -4.91 -18.09
N ALA A 54 20.37 -5.75 -17.05
CA ALA A 54 19.13 -6.11 -16.37
C ALA A 54 18.77 -5.09 -15.27
N GLY A 55 17.49 -4.97 -14.97
CA GLY A 55 16.88 -4.02 -14.04
C GLY A 55 16.12 -2.89 -14.75
N PRO A 56 16.79 -1.96 -15.45
CA PRO A 56 16.15 -0.75 -15.98
C PRO A 56 15.06 -1.00 -17.03
N GLY A 57 15.25 -1.95 -17.94
CA GLY A 57 14.41 -2.10 -19.13
C GLY A 57 14.34 -0.81 -19.97
N LEU A 58 13.44 -0.76 -20.97
CA LEU A 58 13.35 0.39 -21.87
C LEU A 58 13.04 1.71 -21.12
N ALA A 59 12.08 1.67 -20.19
CA ALA A 59 11.49 2.86 -19.55
C ALA A 59 12.43 3.64 -18.62
N TYR A 60 13.52 3.01 -18.17
CA TYR A 60 14.50 3.58 -17.24
C TYR A 60 15.94 3.43 -17.74
N SER A 61 16.11 3.07 -19.02
CA SER A 61 17.41 2.99 -19.69
C SER A 61 17.89 4.35 -20.19
N SER A 62 19.09 4.38 -20.74
CA SER A 62 19.63 5.51 -21.51
C SER A 62 18.74 5.96 -22.67
N SER A 63 17.80 5.13 -23.13
CA SER A 63 16.78 5.50 -24.13
C SER A 63 15.88 6.66 -23.68
N CYS A 64 15.79 6.90 -22.37
CA CYS A 64 14.99 7.94 -21.76
C CYS A 64 15.84 9.08 -21.16
N GLN A 65 17.12 9.17 -21.51
CA GLN A 65 18.02 10.21 -21.00
C GLN A 65 17.42 11.62 -21.22
N GLY A 66 17.48 12.47 -20.19
CA GLY A 66 16.88 13.81 -20.19
C GLY A 66 15.42 13.87 -19.72
N THR A 67 14.79 12.74 -19.37
CA THR A 67 13.41 12.72 -18.85
C THR A 67 13.34 12.48 -17.34
N ILE A 68 12.25 12.96 -16.73
CA ILE A 68 11.94 12.74 -15.31
C ILE A 68 10.88 11.65 -15.14
N LEU A 69 10.76 11.15 -13.91
CA LEU A 69 9.68 10.28 -13.49
C LEU A 69 8.37 11.07 -13.40
N ASN A 70 7.27 10.38 -13.72
CA ASN A 70 5.91 10.93 -13.62
C ASN A 70 5.17 10.45 -12.35
N MET A 71 5.86 9.70 -11.48
CA MET A 71 5.34 9.19 -10.22
C MET A 71 6.19 9.72 -9.07
N HIS A 72 5.56 9.97 -7.94
CA HIS A 72 6.22 10.37 -6.70
C HIS A 72 7.10 9.22 -6.17
N THR A 73 8.30 9.54 -5.66
CA THR A 73 9.28 8.53 -5.23
C THR A 73 8.77 7.55 -4.17
N ASP A 74 7.90 8.01 -3.27
CA ASP A 74 7.27 7.18 -2.22
C ASP A 74 6.41 6.02 -2.74
N THR A 75 6.13 5.97 -4.04
CA THR A 75 5.33 4.91 -4.69
C THR A 75 6.15 4.06 -5.67
N MET A 76 7.47 4.23 -5.70
CA MET A 76 8.36 3.64 -6.71
C MET A 76 9.22 2.47 -6.17
N GLY A 77 8.92 1.96 -4.96
CA GLY A 77 9.51 0.72 -4.44
C GLY A 77 9.00 -0.54 -5.15
N LEU A 78 9.86 -1.55 -5.29
CA LEU A 78 9.52 -2.81 -5.99
C LEU A 78 8.95 -3.91 -5.07
N TYR A 79 9.04 -3.73 -3.76
CA TYR A 79 8.43 -4.63 -2.77
C TYR A 79 7.02 -4.14 -2.46
N GLN A 80 6.03 -5.04 -2.47
CA GLN A 80 4.64 -4.67 -2.14
C GLN A 80 4.53 -4.01 -0.76
N ALA A 81 5.22 -4.58 0.24
CA ALA A 81 5.18 -4.08 1.62
C ALA A 81 6.12 -2.89 1.90
N LYS A 82 6.98 -2.49 0.94
CA LYS A 82 7.95 -1.39 1.12
C LYS A 82 7.87 -0.37 -0.04
N PRO A 83 6.73 0.31 -0.23
CA PRO A 83 6.54 1.26 -1.35
C PRO A 83 7.55 2.42 -1.33
N LYS A 84 8.04 2.82 -0.14
CA LYS A 84 9.04 3.88 0.04
C LYS A 84 10.49 3.44 -0.14
N HIS A 85 10.74 2.20 -0.57
CA HIS A 85 12.11 1.66 -0.70
C HIS A 85 13.00 2.51 -1.61
N PHE A 86 12.46 3.05 -2.71
CA PHE A 86 13.20 3.96 -3.58
C PHE A 86 13.55 5.28 -2.87
N THR A 87 12.59 5.94 -2.21
CA THR A 87 12.85 7.16 -1.42
C THR A 87 13.91 6.91 -0.33
N GLN A 88 13.85 5.77 0.35
CA GLN A 88 14.83 5.38 1.37
C GLN A 88 16.21 5.11 0.77
N TRP A 89 16.29 4.47 -0.39
CA TRP A 89 17.56 4.25 -1.08
C TRP A 89 18.22 5.58 -1.49
N ARG A 90 17.41 6.59 -1.84
CA ARG A 90 17.86 7.94 -2.20
C ARG A 90 18.31 8.80 -1.02
N SER A 91 18.35 8.29 0.23
CA SER A 91 18.34 9.11 1.47
C SER A 91 19.60 9.94 1.81
N THR A 92 20.19 10.59 0.80
CA THR A 92 21.16 11.70 0.86
C THR A 92 21.03 12.67 -0.33
N LEU A 93 20.06 12.51 -1.23
CA LEU A 93 20.04 13.20 -2.53
C LEU A 93 19.26 14.52 -2.50
N THR A 94 19.89 15.56 -3.05
CA THR A 94 19.45 16.96 -3.16
C THR A 94 18.33 17.20 -4.19
N GLY A 95 17.77 16.15 -4.81
CA GLY A 95 16.78 16.24 -5.89
C GLY A 95 15.35 16.00 -5.42
N GLY A 96 14.41 16.86 -5.86
CA GLY A 96 13.00 16.84 -5.46
C GLY A 96 12.22 15.54 -5.79
N ASP A 97 10.89 15.61 -5.65
CA ASP A 97 10.00 14.43 -5.65
C ASP A 97 9.91 13.66 -6.99
N PHE A 98 10.42 14.23 -8.07
CA PHE A 98 10.39 13.67 -9.43
C PHE A 98 11.81 13.60 -10.02
N PRO A 99 12.64 12.63 -9.57
CA PRO A 99 13.99 12.48 -10.10
C PRO A 99 14.00 12.05 -11.56
N SER A 100 15.21 12.05 -12.16
CA SER A 100 15.39 11.56 -13.52
C SER A 100 15.04 10.08 -13.64
N ARG A 101 14.63 9.65 -14.83
CA ARG A 101 14.41 8.21 -15.09
C ARG A 101 15.71 7.41 -14.99
N GLU A 102 16.84 8.03 -15.26
CA GLU A 102 18.18 7.44 -15.14
C GLU A 102 18.54 7.14 -13.68
N GLU A 103 18.25 8.06 -12.77
CA GLU A 103 18.43 7.84 -11.32
C GLU A 103 17.60 6.65 -10.82
N TYR A 104 16.36 6.49 -11.31
CA TYR A 104 15.59 5.28 -11.03
C TYR A 104 16.22 4.03 -11.66
N GLY A 105 16.76 4.12 -12.88
CA GLY A 105 17.53 3.05 -13.52
C GLY A 105 18.76 2.63 -12.69
N GLN A 106 19.44 3.56 -12.02
CA GLN A 106 20.55 3.27 -11.10
C GLN A 106 20.06 2.51 -9.86
N TYR A 107 18.94 2.94 -9.27
CA TYR A 107 18.28 2.21 -8.19
C TYR A 107 17.92 0.77 -8.59
N LEU A 108 17.38 0.57 -9.80
CA LEU A 108 17.03 -0.77 -10.30
C LEU A 108 18.26 -1.66 -10.45
N GLN A 109 19.39 -1.12 -10.92
CA GLN A 109 20.65 -1.87 -11.02
C GLN A 109 21.28 -2.20 -9.65
N ALA A 110 21.23 -1.25 -8.71
CA ALA A 110 21.68 -1.49 -7.35
C ALA A 110 20.83 -2.59 -6.67
N THR A 111 19.51 -2.50 -6.84
CA THR A 111 18.56 -3.49 -6.32
C THR A 111 18.74 -4.85 -6.99
N TRP A 112 19.01 -4.89 -8.30
CA TRP A 112 19.36 -6.12 -9.02
C TRP A 112 20.60 -6.80 -8.42
N SER A 113 21.67 -6.03 -8.21
CA SER A 113 22.91 -6.54 -7.61
C SER A 113 22.69 -7.11 -6.20
N GLN A 114 21.88 -6.42 -5.39
CA GLN A 114 21.46 -6.88 -4.08
C GLN A 114 20.64 -8.17 -4.15
N ALA A 115 19.69 -8.27 -5.09
CA ALA A 115 18.86 -9.45 -5.28
C ALA A 115 19.71 -10.69 -5.62
N ILE A 116 20.69 -10.56 -6.52
CA ILE A 116 21.62 -11.65 -6.85
C ILE A 116 22.43 -12.08 -5.63
N GLN A 117 22.88 -11.14 -4.79
CA GLN A 117 23.60 -11.47 -3.55
C GLN A 117 22.71 -12.23 -2.57
N GLN A 118 21.47 -11.77 -2.36
CA GLN A 118 20.51 -12.41 -1.46
C GLN A 118 20.12 -13.81 -1.96
N ALA A 119 19.92 -13.99 -3.27
CA ALA A 119 19.64 -15.29 -3.88
C ALA A 119 20.78 -16.30 -3.61
N ARG A 120 22.04 -15.87 -3.75
CA ARG A 120 23.21 -16.72 -3.44
C ARG A 120 23.27 -17.14 -1.97
N GLN A 121 22.89 -16.26 -1.05
CA GLN A 121 22.89 -16.57 0.39
C GLN A 121 21.90 -17.67 0.76
N ILE A 122 20.79 -17.79 0.02
CA ILE A 122 19.78 -18.83 0.22
C ILE A 122 19.93 -20.03 -0.72
N GLY A 123 20.98 -20.07 -1.54
CA GLY A 123 21.22 -21.18 -2.48
C GLY A 123 20.36 -21.17 -3.75
N LEU A 124 19.71 -20.04 -4.09
CA LEU A 124 18.94 -19.88 -5.32
C LEU A 124 19.87 -19.52 -6.50
N GLY A 125 19.96 -20.39 -7.51
CA GLY A 125 20.67 -20.09 -8.75
C GLY A 125 19.91 -19.11 -9.63
N ILE A 126 20.54 -18.00 -10.04
CA ILE A 126 19.97 -17.04 -10.99
C ILE A 126 20.95 -16.83 -12.14
N ASP A 127 20.53 -17.20 -13.35
CA ASP A 127 21.28 -16.96 -14.58
C ASP A 127 20.57 -15.90 -15.44
N VAL A 128 21.36 -15.08 -16.13
CA VAL A 128 20.85 -14.09 -17.10
C VAL A 128 21.36 -14.45 -18.49
N ILE A 129 20.44 -14.71 -19.41
CA ILE A 129 20.74 -14.96 -20.82
C ILE A 129 20.52 -13.66 -21.58
N ASN A 130 21.58 -13.13 -22.19
CA ASN A 130 21.56 -11.83 -22.87
C ASN A 130 21.03 -11.92 -24.31
N GLU A 131 19.86 -12.50 -24.50
CA GLU A 131 19.29 -12.76 -25.83
C GLU A 131 17.78 -12.53 -25.85
N GLU A 132 17.26 -12.20 -27.04
CA GLU A 132 15.82 -12.12 -27.26
C GLU A 132 15.23 -13.52 -27.48
N VAL A 133 14.23 -13.88 -26.68
CA VAL A 133 13.42 -15.07 -26.93
C VAL A 133 12.48 -14.78 -28.10
N HIS A 134 12.52 -15.62 -29.13
CA HIS A 134 11.66 -15.46 -30.31
C HIS A 134 10.59 -16.55 -30.42
N ASP A 135 10.75 -17.67 -29.72
CA ASP A 135 9.81 -18.77 -29.73
C ASP A 135 9.60 -19.35 -28.32
N ILE A 136 8.37 -19.80 -28.07
CA ILE A 136 7.96 -20.54 -26.88
C ILE A 136 7.00 -21.65 -27.31
N GLU A 137 7.15 -22.84 -26.73
CA GLU A 137 6.21 -23.93 -26.92
C GLU A 137 5.96 -24.70 -25.65
N ARG A 138 4.74 -25.25 -25.54
CA ARG A 138 4.38 -26.17 -24.49
C ARG A 138 4.68 -27.58 -24.98
N LEU A 139 5.50 -28.30 -24.23
CA LEU A 139 5.87 -29.70 -24.48
C LEU A 139 4.76 -30.64 -24.00
N ASP A 140 4.79 -31.89 -24.45
CA ASP A 140 3.80 -32.93 -24.11
C ASP A 140 3.75 -33.22 -22.60
N ASP A 141 4.87 -33.06 -21.90
CA ASP A 141 4.96 -33.21 -20.44
C ASP A 141 4.46 -31.97 -19.66
N GLY A 142 4.02 -30.94 -20.38
CA GLY A 142 3.47 -29.70 -19.84
C GLY A 142 4.49 -28.63 -19.46
N ARG A 143 5.80 -28.88 -19.65
CA ARG A 143 6.85 -27.86 -19.53
C ARG A 143 6.84 -26.90 -20.72
N PHE A 144 7.62 -25.83 -20.63
CA PHE A 144 7.84 -24.90 -21.73
C PHE A 144 9.27 -25.00 -22.26
N GLU A 145 9.43 -25.02 -23.58
CA GLU A 145 10.71 -24.78 -24.25
C GLU A 145 10.74 -23.35 -24.80
N LEU A 146 11.78 -22.59 -24.45
CA LEU A 146 12.05 -21.25 -24.98
C LEU A 146 13.26 -21.30 -25.90
N LYS A 147 13.19 -20.63 -27.05
CA LYS A 147 14.26 -20.55 -28.04
C LYS A 147 14.69 -19.12 -28.27
N VAL A 148 16.00 -18.93 -28.37
CA VAL A 148 16.67 -17.66 -28.68
C VAL A 148 17.39 -17.75 -30.02
N GLU A 149 17.77 -16.62 -30.60
CA GLU A 149 18.31 -16.54 -31.97
C GLU A 149 19.60 -17.35 -32.18
N SER A 150 20.44 -17.50 -31.14
CA SER A 150 21.65 -18.35 -31.19
C SER A 150 21.36 -19.85 -31.38
N GLY A 151 20.09 -20.28 -31.30
CA GLY A 151 19.69 -21.68 -31.32
C GLY A 151 19.75 -22.36 -29.94
N ASN A 152 20.19 -21.64 -28.90
CA ASN A 152 20.12 -22.11 -27.52
C ASN A 152 18.66 -22.35 -27.10
N ARG A 153 18.47 -23.37 -26.25
CA ARG A 153 17.16 -23.79 -25.76
C ARG A 153 17.16 -23.88 -24.25
N LEU A 154 16.05 -23.45 -23.65
CA LEU A 154 15.78 -23.61 -22.23
C LEU A 154 14.45 -24.33 -22.03
N VAL A 155 14.46 -25.41 -21.26
CA VAL A 155 13.24 -26.08 -20.80
C VAL A 155 12.94 -25.69 -19.35
N THR A 156 11.71 -25.26 -19.08
CA THR A 156 11.29 -24.76 -17.77
C THR A 156 9.93 -25.29 -17.34
N GLN A 157 9.70 -25.41 -16.03
CA GLN A 157 8.37 -25.77 -15.50
C GLN A 157 7.37 -24.62 -15.67
N SER A 158 7.82 -23.39 -15.39
CA SER A 158 7.01 -22.19 -15.51
C SER A 158 7.71 -21.10 -16.30
N ALA A 159 6.94 -20.29 -17.03
CA ALA A 159 7.41 -19.12 -17.77
C ALA A 159 6.61 -17.87 -17.37
N VAL A 160 7.32 -16.74 -17.19
CA VAL A 160 6.71 -15.44 -16.90
C VAL A 160 7.05 -14.44 -18.01
N LEU A 161 6.02 -13.91 -18.67
CA LEU A 161 6.15 -12.90 -19.71
C LEU A 161 6.16 -11.49 -19.08
N ALA A 162 7.37 -10.94 -18.89
CA ALA A 162 7.64 -9.62 -18.31
C ALA A 162 8.21 -8.65 -19.37
N LEU A 163 7.56 -8.58 -20.54
CA LEU A 163 8.09 -7.96 -21.76
C LEU A 163 8.10 -6.42 -21.76
N GLY A 164 7.59 -5.78 -20.72
CA GLY A 164 7.49 -4.32 -20.64
C GLY A 164 6.37 -3.73 -21.49
N ASN A 165 6.59 -2.55 -22.06
CA ASN A 165 5.58 -1.82 -22.83
C ASN A 165 5.91 -1.88 -24.33
N PHE A 166 4.88 -2.12 -25.13
CA PHE A 166 4.94 -1.95 -26.59
C PHE A 166 4.50 -0.54 -26.97
N THR A 167 5.10 0.04 -28.01
CA THR A 167 4.74 1.38 -28.51
C THR A 167 3.65 1.28 -29.56
N ALA A 168 2.58 2.05 -29.41
CA ALA A 168 1.53 2.13 -30.43
C ALA A 168 1.95 3.06 -31.57
N THR A 169 1.67 2.64 -32.81
CA THR A 169 1.87 3.45 -34.02
C THR A 169 0.58 3.48 -34.83
N ILE A 170 -0.22 4.54 -34.65
CA ILE A 170 -1.52 4.66 -35.34
C ILE A 170 -1.33 4.87 -36.85
N ASN A 171 -0.34 5.67 -37.25
CA ASN A 171 -0.04 5.94 -38.66
C ASN A 171 0.95 4.91 -39.23
N SER A 172 0.66 3.62 -39.06
CA SER A 172 1.55 2.51 -39.47
C SER A 172 1.88 2.51 -40.97
N GLN A 173 1.00 3.03 -41.80
CA GLN A 173 1.20 3.21 -43.25
C GLN A 173 2.37 4.15 -43.61
N LEU A 174 2.84 4.96 -42.66
CA LEU A 174 3.94 5.91 -42.86
C LEU A 174 5.30 5.33 -42.46
N ILE A 175 5.33 4.12 -41.89
CA ILE A 175 6.58 3.46 -41.48
C ILE A 175 7.49 3.28 -42.70
N GLY A 176 8.76 3.67 -42.55
CA GLY A 176 9.77 3.60 -43.61
C GLY A 176 9.91 4.89 -44.45
N LEU A 177 8.96 5.82 -44.35
CA LEU A 177 9.10 7.13 -44.96
C LEU A 177 10.14 7.99 -44.22
N ARG A 178 10.96 8.72 -44.98
CA ARG A 178 11.96 9.63 -44.40
C ARG A 178 11.25 10.72 -43.59
N GLY A 179 11.70 10.95 -42.36
CA GLY A 179 11.15 11.96 -41.47
C GLY A 179 9.99 11.46 -40.59
N PHE A 180 9.47 10.24 -40.82
CA PHE A 180 8.52 9.60 -39.91
C PHE A 180 9.24 8.79 -38.83
N TYR A 181 8.94 9.09 -37.56
CA TYR A 181 9.44 8.38 -36.39
C TYR A 181 8.27 7.64 -35.74
N PRO A 182 8.20 6.29 -35.81
CA PRO A 182 7.04 5.52 -35.34
C PRO A 182 6.90 5.43 -33.81
N SER A 183 7.88 5.98 -33.08
CA SER A 183 7.95 6.02 -31.62
C SER A 183 8.88 7.17 -31.22
N PRO A 184 8.70 7.81 -30.06
CA PRO A 184 9.65 8.80 -29.57
C PRO A 184 10.90 8.13 -28.97
N TRP A 185 10.89 6.80 -28.77
CA TRP A 185 11.96 6.06 -28.11
C TRP A 185 12.90 5.36 -29.12
N PRO A 186 14.21 5.31 -28.84
CA PRO A 186 14.92 6.13 -27.86
C PRO A 186 14.92 7.61 -28.28
N LEU A 187 14.79 8.52 -27.30
CA LEU A 187 14.68 9.97 -27.55
C LEU A 187 15.89 10.54 -28.30
N SER A 188 17.06 9.95 -28.13
CA SER A 188 18.29 10.31 -28.83
C SER A 188 18.16 10.33 -30.36
N LYS A 189 17.25 9.53 -30.94
CA LYS A 189 16.98 9.55 -32.39
C LYS A 189 16.40 10.88 -32.87
N LEU A 190 15.71 11.61 -32.00
CA LEU A 190 15.12 12.90 -32.34
C LEU A 190 16.19 13.99 -32.61
N LYS A 191 17.44 13.78 -32.18
CA LYS A 191 18.59 14.64 -32.53
C LYS A 191 18.89 14.68 -34.02
N MET A 192 18.38 13.71 -34.80
CA MET A 192 18.54 13.69 -36.26
C MET A 192 17.61 14.68 -36.97
N ILE A 193 16.59 15.20 -36.27
CA ILE A 193 15.71 16.23 -36.82
C ILE A 193 16.49 17.56 -36.87
N PRO A 194 16.52 18.27 -38.02
CA PRO A 194 17.20 19.55 -38.12
C PRO A 194 16.69 20.55 -37.08
N SER A 195 17.59 21.36 -36.51
CA SER A 195 17.25 22.26 -35.39
C SER A 195 16.13 23.23 -35.70
N ASP A 196 15.98 23.69 -36.94
CA ASP A 196 14.99 24.71 -37.32
C ASP A 196 13.77 24.13 -38.06
N ALA A 197 13.73 22.81 -38.27
CA ALA A 197 12.65 22.16 -39.01
C ALA A 197 11.35 22.11 -38.19
N PRO A 198 10.18 22.37 -38.79
CA PRO A 198 8.89 22.11 -38.12
C PRO A 198 8.70 20.62 -37.82
N VAL A 199 8.19 20.31 -36.62
CA VAL A 199 7.92 18.95 -36.16
C VAL A 199 6.48 18.80 -35.72
N LEU A 200 5.79 17.80 -36.24
CA LEU A 200 4.48 17.37 -35.75
C LEU A 200 4.66 16.16 -34.83
N ILE A 201 4.22 16.27 -33.58
CA ILE A 201 4.17 15.15 -32.64
C ILE A 201 2.72 14.70 -32.52
N VAL A 202 2.44 13.45 -32.89
CA VAL A 202 1.10 12.86 -32.82
C VAL A 202 0.90 12.28 -31.42
N GLY A 203 0.02 12.90 -30.65
CA GLY A 203 -0.17 12.70 -29.22
C GLY A 203 0.12 13.99 -28.44
N SER A 204 -0.50 14.11 -27.27
CA SER A 204 -0.33 15.29 -26.38
C SER A 204 -0.13 14.92 -24.90
N ARG A 205 0.08 13.64 -24.58
CA ARG A 205 0.29 13.14 -23.20
C ARG A 205 1.78 12.99 -22.88
N LEU A 206 2.10 12.35 -21.75
CA LEU A 206 3.45 12.28 -21.16
C LEU A 206 4.57 11.93 -22.16
N SER A 207 4.39 10.96 -23.07
CA SER A 207 5.42 10.64 -24.08
C SER A 207 5.64 11.76 -25.12
N ALA A 208 4.59 12.51 -25.46
CA ALA A 208 4.69 13.68 -26.33
C ALA A 208 5.35 14.86 -25.60
N ILE A 209 5.05 15.02 -24.30
CA ILE A 209 5.73 15.99 -23.42
C ILE A 209 7.23 15.68 -23.35
N ASP A 210 7.59 14.41 -23.10
CA ASP A 210 8.98 13.95 -23.07
C ASP A 210 9.69 14.25 -24.40
N ALA A 211 9.06 13.96 -25.54
CA ALA A 211 9.62 14.25 -26.87
C ALA A 211 9.81 15.76 -27.14
N ALA A 212 8.82 16.59 -26.81
CA ALA A 212 8.89 18.03 -27.00
C ALA A 212 9.95 18.69 -26.09
N THR A 213 9.97 18.32 -24.81
CA THR A 213 10.99 18.79 -23.86
C THR A 213 12.38 18.36 -24.30
N PHE A 214 12.55 17.11 -24.75
CA PHE A 214 13.83 16.63 -25.23
C PHE A 214 14.34 17.42 -26.45
N LEU A 215 13.48 17.68 -27.44
CA LEU A 215 13.85 18.50 -28.61
C LEU A 215 14.31 19.90 -28.18
N ASN A 216 13.54 20.58 -27.33
CA ASN A 216 13.87 21.91 -26.83
C ASN A 216 15.19 21.95 -26.06
N GLU A 217 15.40 21.03 -25.12
CA GLU A 217 16.63 20.94 -24.31
C GLU A 217 17.88 20.58 -25.13
N ASN A 218 17.69 19.95 -26.30
CA ASN A 218 18.77 19.62 -27.23
C ASN A 218 18.90 20.64 -28.39
N GLY A 219 18.39 21.86 -28.21
CA GLY A 219 18.67 23.00 -29.08
C GLY A 219 17.80 23.11 -30.33
N HIS A 220 16.69 22.37 -30.41
CA HIS A 220 15.70 22.56 -31.47
C HIS A 220 15.01 23.93 -31.31
N ARG A 221 14.96 24.71 -32.38
CA ARG A 221 14.37 26.04 -32.51
C ARG A 221 13.14 26.07 -33.43
N GLY A 222 12.94 25.02 -34.24
CA GLY A 222 11.78 24.86 -35.10
C GLY A 222 10.47 24.81 -34.31
N THR A 223 9.35 25.01 -35.02
CA THR A 223 8.02 24.94 -34.41
C THR A 223 7.65 23.49 -34.10
N ILE A 224 7.13 23.27 -32.90
CA ILE A 224 6.66 21.97 -32.42
C ILE A 224 5.13 22.01 -32.32
N THR A 225 4.46 21.11 -33.02
CA THR A 225 3.00 20.97 -32.90
C THR A 225 2.66 19.66 -32.22
N LEU A 226 1.98 19.70 -31.08
CA LEU A 226 1.36 18.53 -30.48
C LEU A 226 -0.07 18.38 -31.04
N MET A 227 -0.38 17.24 -31.65
CA MET A 227 -1.70 16.98 -32.23
C MET A 227 -2.37 15.80 -31.55
N SER A 228 -3.60 15.95 -31.05
CA SER A 228 -4.36 14.83 -30.51
C SER A 228 -5.86 14.97 -30.73
N ARG A 229 -6.62 13.88 -30.54
CA ARG A 229 -8.08 13.85 -30.76
C ARG A 229 -8.85 14.87 -29.92
N SER A 230 -8.34 15.19 -28.72
CA SER A 230 -8.96 16.18 -27.83
C SER A 230 -8.33 17.56 -27.95
N GLY A 231 -7.08 17.67 -28.42
CA GLY A 231 -6.35 18.95 -28.40
C GLY A 231 -6.02 19.44 -26.99
N CYS A 232 -5.98 18.54 -25.99
CA CYS A 232 -5.73 18.89 -24.59
C CYS A 232 -4.40 18.33 -24.08
N LEU A 233 -3.79 19.02 -23.12
CA LEU A 233 -2.66 18.53 -22.34
C LEU A 233 -3.14 17.75 -21.09
N PRO A 234 -2.34 16.84 -20.52
CA PRO A 234 -2.54 16.30 -19.18
C PRO A 234 -2.78 17.41 -18.15
N LYS A 235 -3.57 17.13 -17.11
CA LYS A 235 -3.64 18.02 -15.94
C LYS A 235 -2.26 18.09 -15.26
N VAL A 236 -2.07 19.03 -14.33
CA VAL A 236 -0.79 19.22 -13.63
C VAL A 236 -0.86 18.66 -12.21
N GLN A 237 0.16 17.91 -11.81
CA GLN A 237 0.22 17.29 -10.49
C GLN A 237 0.44 18.35 -9.41
N GLY A 238 -0.41 18.38 -8.38
CA GLY A 238 -0.12 19.14 -7.16
C GLY A 238 0.44 18.27 -6.03
N PRO A 239 0.48 18.80 -4.80
CA PRO A 239 1.01 18.13 -3.62
C PRO A 239 0.46 16.71 -3.43
N ASN A 240 1.28 15.83 -2.83
CA ASN A 240 0.87 14.46 -2.53
C ASN A 240 0.16 14.37 -1.19
N GLU A 241 -1.14 14.67 -1.19
CA GLU A 241 -1.98 14.58 -0.01
C GLU A 241 -2.67 13.21 0.11
N PRO A 242 -2.62 12.58 1.29
CA PRO A 242 -3.42 11.39 1.56
C PRO A 242 -4.92 11.67 1.45
N TYR A 243 -5.67 10.75 0.87
CA TYR A 243 -7.12 10.83 0.86
C TYR A 243 -7.71 10.30 2.16
N SER A 244 -8.28 11.19 2.97
CA SER A 244 -8.74 10.94 4.35
C SER A 244 -9.95 9.99 4.49
N ARG A 245 -10.56 9.58 3.38
CA ARG A 245 -11.73 8.67 3.34
C ARG A 245 -11.49 7.47 2.43
N ARG A 246 -10.23 7.02 2.30
CA ARG A 246 -9.84 5.86 1.49
C ARG A 246 -10.67 4.60 1.77
N TYR A 247 -11.10 4.36 3.02
CA TYR A 247 -11.96 3.22 3.37
C TYR A 247 -13.25 3.16 2.53
N VAL A 248 -13.85 4.30 2.16
CA VAL A 248 -15.08 4.36 1.35
C VAL A 248 -14.88 3.75 -0.03
N LEU A 249 -13.68 3.90 -0.60
CA LEU A 249 -13.35 3.33 -1.91
C LEU A 249 -13.19 1.81 -1.82
N HIS A 250 -12.69 1.30 -0.69
CA HIS A 250 -12.62 -0.14 -0.48
C HIS A 250 -13.98 -0.76 -0.17
N ASP A 251 -14.82 -0.08 0.61
CA ASP A 251 -16.21 -0.45 0.84
C ASP A 251 -16.98 -0.52 -0.47
N LEU A 252 -16.83 0.50 -1.33
CA LEU A 252 -17.44 0.49 -2.66
C LEU A 252 -16.95 -0.70 -3.49
N ALA A 253 -15.67 -1.07 -3.41
CA ALA A 253 -15.13 -2.21 -4.12
C ALA A 253 -15.78 -3.52 -3.66
N ALA A 254 -15.87 -3.72 -2.34
CA ALA A 254 -16.56 -4.87 -1.76
C ALA A 254 -18.05 -4.92 -2.13
N GLN A 255 -18.70 -3.75 -2.16
CA GLN A 255 -20.10 -3.62 -2.56
C GLN A 255 -20.31 -4.08 -4.01
N VAL A 256 -19.58 -3.52 -4.98
CA VAL A 256 -19.76 -3.84 -6.40
C VAL A 256 -19.27 -5.24 -6.78
N GLU A 257 -18.38 -5.84 -5.99
CA GLU A 257 -18.05 -7.27 -6.11
C GLU A 257 -19.20 -8.17 -5.66
N SER A 258 -19.95 -7.75 -4.62
CA SER A 258 -21.09 -8.52 -4.12
C SER A 258 -22.37 -8.34 -4.94
N ASP A 259 -22.55 -7.17 -5.55
CA ASP A 259 -23.68 -6.84 -6.43
C ASP A 259 -23.17 -6.05 -7.66
N PRO A 260 -22.73 -6.76 -8.72
CA PRO A 260 -22.15 -6.13 -9.90
C PRO A 260 -23.19 -5.47 -10.82
N ASN A 261 -24.49 -5.56 -10.49
CA ASN A 261 -25.53 -4.94 -11.30
C ASN A 261 -25.32 -3.42 -11.34
N ASP A 262 -25.29 -2.86 -12.54
CA ASP A 262 -25.02 -1.43 -12.76
C ASP A 262 -23.74 -0.92 -12.06
N ALA A 263 -22.73 -1.78 -11.86
CA ALA A 263 -21.51 -1.44 -11.11
C ALA A 263 -20.86 -0.14 -11.62
N LEU A 264 -20.85 0.12 -12.93
CA LEU A 264 -20.31 1.36 -13.48
C LEU A 264 -21.04 2.60 -12.95
N LEU A 265 -22.38 2.55 -12.89
CA LEU A 265 -23.20 3.64 -12.36
C LEU A 265 -22.98 3.81 -10.86
N GLN A 266 -22.91 2.71 -10.10
CA GLN A 266 -22.59 2.74 -8.67
C GLN A 266 -21.23 3.40 -8.41
N ILE A 267 -20.20 2.98 -9.16
CA ILE A 267 -18.85 3.53 -9.08
C ILE A 267 -18.85 5.02 -9.42
N MET A 268 -19.45 5.41 -10.55
CA MET A 268 -19.51 6.81 -10.96
C MET A 268 -20.21 7.67 -9.91
N ARG A 269 -21.38 7.25 -9.40
CA ARG A 269 -22.13 7.99 -8.38
C ARG A 269 -21.32 8.15 -7.10
N ALA A 270 -20.71 7.09 -6.59
CA ALA A 270 -19.93 7.13 -5.37
C ALA A 270 -18.66 8.00 -5.53
N LEU A 271 -17.95 7.87 -6.64
CA LEU A 271 -16.80 8.73 -6.94
C LEU A 271 -17.21 10.20 -7.09
N MET A 272 -18.34 10.50 -7.72
CA MET A 272 -18.84 11.88 -7.83
C MET A 272 -19.15 12.49 -6.46
N VAL A 273 -19.72 11.70 -5.54
CA VAL A 273 -19.98 12.15 -4.16
C VAL A 273 -18.67 12.47 -3.44
N GLU A 274 -17.66 11.60 -3.55
CA GLU A 274 -16.36 11.83 -2.89
C GLU A 274 -15.56 12.96 -3.55
N LEU A 275 -15.64 13.12 -4.87
CA LEU A 275 -15.08 14.27 -5.58
C LEU A 275 -15.74 15.58 -5.12
N SER A 276 -17.08 15.63 -5.08
CA SER A 276 -17.82 16.79 -4.59
C SER A 276 -17.44 17.16 -3.15
N ARG A 277 -17.16 16.18 -2.29
CA ARG A 277 -16.71 16.42 -0.92
C ARG A 277 -15.28 16.96 -0.87
N ALA A 278 -14.39 16.39 -1.67
CA ALA A 278 -12.99 16.81 -1.69
C ALA A 278 -12.82 18.22 -2.27
N THR A 279 -13.71 18.65 -3.16
CA THR A 279 -13.66 19.96 -3.83
C THR A 279 -14.67 20.97 -3.29
N ASP A 280 -15.33 20.69 -2.15
CA ASP A 280 -16.39 21.54 -1.58
C ASP A 280 -17.49 21.92 -2.59
N GLY A 281 -17.80 21.00 -3.51
CA GLY A 281 -18.80 21.17 -4.58
C GLY A 281 -18.30 21.92 -5.81
N ASP A 282 -17.02 22.32 -5.85
CA ASP A 282 -16.42 22.91 -7.04
C ASP A 282 -16.16 21.85 -8.12
N TRP A 283 -16.66 22.12 -9.33
CA TRP A 283 -16.51 21.29 -10.53
C TRP A 283 -15.83 22.04 -11.68
N SER A 284 -15.40 23.29 -11.46
CA SER A 284 -14.77 24.13 -12.50
C SER A 284 -13.53 23.46 -13.11
N TRP A 285 -12.77 22.71 -12.32
CA TRP A 285 -11.57 21.96 -12.73
C TRP A 285 -11.83 20.89 -13.81
N LEU A 286 -13.07 20.44 -13.97
CA LEU A 286 -13.49 19.42 -14.95
C LEU A 286 -13.77 20.03 -16.34
N ILE A 287 -14.04 21.32 -16.41
CA ILE A 287 -14.42 22.03 -17.64
C ILE A 287 -13.16 22.48 -18.38
N ASP A 288 -13.14 22.32 -19.70
CA ASP A 288 -12.07 22.80 -20.60
C ASP A 288 -12.63 23.81 -21.61
N ASP A 289 -13.06 24.96 -21.13
CA ASP A 289 -13.56 26.06 -21.96
C ASP A 289 -12.44 27.05 -22.37
N LEU A 290 -11.22 26.81 -21.92
CA LEU A 290 -10.03 27.63 -22.20
C LEU A 290 -9.22 27.09 -23.38
N SER A 291 -8.44 27.98 -24.03
CA SER A 291 -7.41 27.54 -24.97
C SER A 291 -6.33 26.70 -24.26
N PRO A 292 -5.61 25.79 -24.95
CA PRO A 292 -4.62 24.94 -24.32
C PRO A 292 -3.55 25.69 -23.51
N LEU A 293 -3.15 26.88 -23.96
CA LEU A 293 -2.22 27.76 -23.24
C LEU A 293 -2.82 28.22 -21.90
N LYS A 294 -4.01 28.83 -21.94
CA LYS A 294 -4.69 29.35 -20.75
C LYS A 294 -5.05 28.24 -19.77
N GLN A 295 -5.43 27.07 -20.28
CA GLN A 295 -5.71 25.90 -19.45
C GLN A 295 -4.45 25.44 -18.70
N LEU A 296 -3.29 25.40 -19.35
CA LEU A 296 -2.03 25.01 -18.71
C LEU A 296 -1.61 26.02 -17.64
N GLU A 297 -1.76 27.32 -17.89
CA GLU A 297 -1.52 28.37 -16.89
C GLU A 297 -2.40 28.19 -15.66
N HIS A 298 -3.70 27.94 -15.89
CA HIS A 298 -4.65 27.66 -14.81
C HIS A 298 -4.29 26.39 -14.03
N ASP A 299 -4.01 25.28 -14.72
CA ASP A 299 -3.68 24.00 -14.08
C ASP A 299 -2.37 24.09 -13.27
N ILE A 300 -1.36 24.84 -13.76
CA ILE A 300 -0.12 25.10 -12.99
C ILE A 300 -0.43 25.90 -11.73
N ASN A 301 -1.22 26.97 -11.84
CA ASN A 301 -1.60 27.78 -10.69
C ASN A 301 -2.35 26.93 -9.66
N ALA A 302 -3.37 26.18 -10.08
CA ALA A 302 -4.14 25.30 -9.21
C ALA A 302 -3.26 24.26 -8.51
N ALA A 303 -2.33 23.64 -9.22
CA ALA A 303 -1.37 22.70 -8.63
C ALA A 303 -0.46 23.35 -7.59
N GLN A 304 -0.01 24.60 -7.82
CA GLN A 304 0.88 25.31 -6.89
C GLN A 304 0.14 25.88 -5.67
N THR A 305 -1.14 26.25 -5.80
CA THR A 305 -1.98 26.78 -4.71
C THR A 305 -2.73 25.70 -3.94
N GLY A 306 -2.60 24.42 -4.35
CA GLY A 306 -3.28 23.30 -3.69
C GLY A 306 -4.75 23.11 -4.10
N GLN A 307 -5.25 23.84 -5.09
CA GLN A 307 -6.62 23.74 -5.64
C GLN A 307 -6.78 22.50 -6.56
N VAL A 308 -6.30 21.36 -6.10
CA VAL A 308 -6.31 20.09 -6.84
C VAL A 308 -6.77 18.92 -5.96
N GLN A 309 -7.62 19.18 -4.98
CA GLN A 309 -8.07 18.20 -3.98
C GLN A 309 -8.71 16.95 -4.62
N TRP A 310 -9.30 17.10 -5.82
CA TRP A 310 -9.80 15.98 -6.65
C TRP A 310 -8.73 14.91 -6.93
N GLN A 311 -7.45 15.30 -6.99
CA GLN A 311 -6.34 14.37 -7.20
C GLN A 311 -6.21 13.36 -6.07
N SER A 312 -6.49 13.76 -4.83
CA SER A 312 -6.42 12.85 -3.68
C SER A 312 -7.39 11.68 -3.84
N VAL A 313 -8.63 11.95 -4.28
CA VAL A 313 -9.66 10.94 -4.54
C VAL A 313 -9.20 9.98 -5.63
N LEU A 314 -8.75 10.51 -6.78
CA LEU A 314 -8.31 9.68 -7.90
C LEU A 314 -7.07 8.84 -7.54
N ARG A 315 -6.09 9.40 -6.81
CA ARG A 315 -4.94 8.64 -6.28
C ARG A 315 -5.42 7.55 -5.31
N GLY A 316 -6.41 7.85 -4.48
CA GLY A 316 -7.04 6.91 -3.55
C GLY A 316 -7.64 5.68 -4.23
N THR A 317 -8.04 5.76 -5.50
CA THR A 317 -8.57 4.62 -6.27
C THR A 317 -7.50 3.61 -6.71
N ALA A 318 -6.20 3.96 -6.69
CA ALA A 318 -5.13 3.11 -7.21
C ALA A 318 -5.15 1.64 -6.72
N PRO A 319 -5.43 1.36 -5.42
CA PRO A 319 -5.45 -0.01 -4.91
C PRO A 319 -6.72 -0.80 -5.27
N VAL A 320 -7.80 -0.14 -5.71
CA VAL A 320 -9.12 -0.75 -5.92
C VAL A 320 -9.61 -0.67 -7.36
N ILE A 321 -8.92 0.08 -8.23
CA ILE A 321 -9.36 0.31 -9.61
C ILE A 321 -9.46 -0.99 -10.42
N GLU A 322 -8.59 -1.98 -10.16
CA GLU A 322 -8.64 -3.29 -10.80
C GLU A 322 -9.89 -4.07 -10.40
N ARG A 323 -10.30 -3.94 -9.12
CA ARG A 323 -11.52 -4.55 -8.58
C ARG A 323 -12.76 -3.93 -9.22
N TYR A 324 -12.80 -2.59 -9.30
CA TYR A 324 -13.84 -1.88 -10.03
C TYR A 324 -13.95 -2.34 -11.48
N TRP A 325 -12.81 -2.43 -12.18
CA TRP A 325 -12.78 -2.86 -13.58
C TRP A 325 -13.29 -4.30 -13.76
N ALA A 326 -12.91 -5.21 -12.86
CA ALA A 326 -13.37 -6.59 -12.90
C ALA A 326 -14.87 -6.75 -12.61
N SER A 327 -15.46 -5.87 -11.80
CA SER A 327 -16.89 -5.92 -11.44
C SER A 327 -17.82 -5.28 -12.47
N ILE A 328 -17.32 -4.51 -13.44
CA ILE A 328 -18.18 -3.88 -14.46
C ILE A 328 -18.43 -4.82 -15.64
N SER A 329 -19.66 -4.80 -16.15
CA SER A 329 -20.04 -5.65 -17.29
C SER A 329 -19.19 -5.36 -18.54
N PRO A 330 -18.97 -6.34 -19.44
CA PRO A 330 -18.23 -6.10 -20.68
C PRO A 330 -18.79 -4.94 -21.54
N ALA A 331 -20.12 -4.76 -21.57
CA ALA A 331 -20.75 -3.65 -22.28
C ALA A 331 -20.43 -2.30 -21.63
N SER A 332 -20.40 -2.24 -20.30
CA SER A 332 -19.99 -1.05 -19.54
C SER A 332 -18.49 -0.76 -19.68
N GLN A 333 -17.65 -1.80 -19.76
CA GLN A 333 -16.23 -1.64 -20.08
C GLN A 333 -16.03 -1.01 -21.46
N ASP A 334 -16.76 -1.48 -22.48
CA ASP A 334 -16.71 -0.89 -23.83
C ASP A 334 -17.16 0.57 -23.82
N LEU A 335 -18.27 0.87 -23.12
CA LEU A 335 -18.76 2.23 -22.94
C LEU A 335 -17.70 3.11 -22.29
N PHE A 336 -17.06 2.63 -21.22
CA PHE A 336 -15.99 3.35 -20.54
C PHE A 336 -14.80 3.61 -21.45
N MET A 337 -14.34 2.59 -22.17
CA MET A 337 -13.20 2.72 -23.09
C MET A 337 -13.48 3.69 -24.23
N LYS A 338 -14.72 3.73 -24.71
CA LYS A 338 -15.15 4.61 -25.79
C LYS A 338 -15.33 6.06 -25.33
N GLU A 339 -16.06 6.28 -24.24
CA GLU A 339 -16.55 7.61 -23.86
C GLU A 339 -15.68 8.29 -22.78
N PHE A 340 -15.10 7.52 -21.85
CA PHE A 340 -14.48 8.09 -20.63
C PHE A 340 -12.96 7.87 -20.53
N TYR A 341 -12.39 6.87 -21.19
CA TYR A 341 -10.98 6.50 -21.05
C TYR A 341 -10.01 7.65 -21.33
N SER A 342 -10.25 8.45 -22.38
CA SER A 342 -9.33 9.53 -22.72
C SER A 342 -9.27 10.61 -21.63
N MET A 343 -10.44 10.97 -21.09
CA MET A 343 -10.56 11.89 -19.97
C MET A 343 -9.89 11.30 -18.73
N TRP A 344 -10.23 10.05 -18.37
CA TRP A 344 -9.62 9.35 -17.24
C TRP A 344 -8.09 9.40 -17.28
N MET A 345 -7.49 9.06 -18.42
CA MET A 345 -6.03 9.06 -18.56
C MET A 345 -5.41 10.46 -18.40
N ARG A 346 -6.12 11.51 -18.82
CA ARG A 346 -5.65 12.89 -18.70
C ARG A 346 -5.60 13.37 -17.24
N PHE A 347 -6.60 13.00 -16.44
CA PHE A 347 -6.68 13.34 -15.03
C PHE A 347 -5.78 12.44 -14.17
N ARG A 348 -5.77 11.13 -14.45
CA ARG A 348 -5.04 10.14 -13.67
C ARG A 348 -3.52 10.22 -13.84
N HIS A 349 -3.07 10.55 -15.05
CA HIS A 349 -1.66 10.68 -15.42
C HIS A 349 -1.30 12.15 -15.69
N ALA A 350 -1.57 12.99 -14.70
CA ALA A 350 -1.16 14.38 -14.70
C ALA A 350 0.37 14.51 -14.84
N MET A 351 0.86 15.62 -15.41
CA MET A 351 2.30 15.87 -15.58
C MET A 351 2.89 16.60 -14.36
N PRO A 352 4.16 16.37 -13.99
CA PRO A 352 4.83 17.16 -12.95
C PRO A 352 4.88 18.66 -13.29
N VAL A 353 4.74 19.52 -12.26
CA VAL A 353 4.79 21.00 -12.42
C VAL A 353 6.03 21.47 -13.17
N GLN A 354 7.18 20.83 -12.94
CA GLN A 354 8.43 21.16 -13.63
C GLN A 354 8.30 21.02 -15.15
N ASN A 355 7.72 19.91 -15.64
CA ASN A 355 7.50 19.72 -17.07
C ASN A 355 6.41 20.64 -17.60
N ALA A 356 5.34 20.86 -16.82
CA ALA A 356 4.28 21.80 -17.18
C ALA A 356 4.84 23.21 -17.44
N LYS A 357 5.75 23.71 -16.59
CA LYS A 357 6.42 25.00 -16.77
C LYS A 357 7.28 25.06 -18.03
N LYS A 358 7.99 23.97 -18.39
CA LYS A 358 8.76 23.89 -19.63
C LYS A 358 7.85 23.96 -20.86
N ILE A 359 6.75 23.21 -20.86
CA ILE A 359 5.74 23.26 -21.93
C ILE A 359 5.13 24.66 -22.04
N LEU A 360 4.75 25.26 -20.90
CA LEU A 360 4.18 26.60 -20.87
C LEU A 360 5.13 27.63 -21.49
N HIS A 361 6.42 27.59 -21.13
CA HIS A 361 7.42 28.48 -21.71
C HIS A 361 7.52 28.35 -23.24
N MET A 362 7.54 27.12 -23.76
CA MET A 362 7.55 26.89 -25.21
C MET A 362 6.27 27.38 -25.90
N MET A 363 5.12 27.29 -25.22
CA MET A 363 3.87 27.80 -25.77
C MET A 363 3.82 29.33 -25.77
N GLN A 364 4.30 29.98 -24.71
CA GLN A 364 4.37 31.43 -24.61
C GLN A 364 5.35 32.05 -25.61
N SER A 365 6.46 31.36 -25.91
CA SER A 365 7.40 31.77 -26.97
C SER A 365 6.93 31.44 -28.39
N SER A 366 5.71 30.92 -28.55
CA SER A 366 5.15 30.44 -29.83
C SER A 366 5.97 29.32 -30.51
N GLN A 367 6.89 28.69 -29.77
CA GLN A 367 7.64 27.54 -30.26
C GLN A 367 6.76 26.29 -30.30
N LEU A 368 5.88 26.11 -29.30
CA LEU A 368 4.99 24.95 -29.19
C LEU A 368 3.52 25.37 -29.30
N ARG A 369 2.73 24.59 -30.05
CA ARG A 369 1.26 24.68 -30.03
C ARG A 369 0.61 23.32 -29.87
N VAL A 370 -0.62 23.31 -29.37
CA VAL A 370 -1.43 22.09 -29.17
C VAL A 370 -2.71 22.23 -29.98
N VAL A 371 -2.97 21.27 -30.85
CA VAL A 371 -4.09 21.32 -31.80
C VAL A 371 -4.91 20.04 -31.76
N ARG A 372 -6.18 20.15 -32.18
CA ARG A 372 -7.04 18.97 -32.35
C ARG A 372 -6.83 18.37 -33.73
N GLY A 373 -6.61 17.07 -33.80
CA GLY A 373 -6.44 16.32 -35.06
C GLY A 373 -6.26 14.82 -34.79
N SER A 374 -6.23 13.99 -35.82
CA SER A 374 -6.23 12.52 -35.60
C SER A 374 -5.42 11.68 -36.58
N LEU A 375 -5.26 12.09 -37.84
CA LEU A 375 -4.58 11.31 -38.87
C LEU A 375 -3.52 12.15 -39.57
N VAL A 376 -2.45 11.48 -40.00
CA VAL A 376 -1.40 12.06 -40.82
C VAL A 376 -1.34 11.30 -42.15
N GLN A 377 -1.29 12.05 -43.24
CA GLN A 377 -1.19 11.55 -44.60
C GLN A 377 0.16 11.94 -45.21
N TRP A 378 0.59 11.19 -46.22
CA TRP A 378 1.76 11.51 -47.02
C TRP A 378 1.30 12.01 -48.39
N GLU A 379 1.49 13.31 -48.66
CA GLU A 379 1.03 13.95 -49.89
C GLU A 379 2.11 14.91 -50.39
N GLY A 380 2.40 14.89 -51.70
CA GLY A 380 3.31 15.85 -52.32
C GLY A 380 4.74 15.85 -51.73
N GLY A 381 5.20 14.73 -51.17
CA GLY A 381 6.52 14.61 -50.56
C GLY A 381 6.65 15.16 -49.14
N ARG A 382 5.53 15.50 -48.49
CA ARG A 382 5.48 15.98 -47.09
C ARG A 382 4.37 15.30 -46.31
N PHE A 383 4.45 15.37 -44.99
CA PHE A 383 3.38 14.92 -44.11
C PHE A 383 2.33 16.01 -43.97
N ARG A 384 1.06 15.64 -44.16
CA ARG A 384 -0.08 16.55 -44.07
C ARG A 384 -1.04 16.07 -42.99
N ALA A 385 -1.50 16.97 -42.14
CA ALA A 385 -2.52 16.70 -41.13
C ALA A 385 -3.58 17.80 -41.12
N ASP A 386 -4.86 17.40 -41.16
CA ASP A 386 -5.99 18.31 -40.98
C ASP A 386 -6.26 18.52 -39.49
N THR A 387 -6.21 19.76 -39.04
CA THR A 387 -6.31 20.12 -37.61
C THR A 387 -7.32 21.23 -37.35
N SER A 388 -7.63 21.48 -36.07
CA SER A 388 -8.46 22.63 -35.65
C SER A 388 -7.92 23.99 -36.12
N ASP A 389 -6.61 24.06 -36.37
CA ASP A 389 -5.91 25.30 -36.74
C ASP A 389 -5.64 25.35 -38.24
N GLY A 390 -6.32 24.49 -39.01
CA GLY A 390 -6.12 24.32 -40.45
C GLY A 390 -5.16 23.18 -40.79
N ILE A 391 -4.71 23.19 -42.05
CA ILE A 391 -3.82 22.16 -42.60
C ILE A 391 -2.39 22.42 -42.12
N ILE A 392 -1.75 21.39 -41.58
CA ILE A 392 -0.34 21.43 -41.19
C ILE A 392 0.45 20.55 -42.15
N GLU A 393 1.47 21.12 -42.80
CA GLU A 393 2.43 20.42 -43.65
C GLU A 393 3.82 20.47 -43.02
N VAL A 394 4.44 19.30 -42.80
CA VAL A 394 5.77 19.17 -42.17
C VAL A 394 6.61 18.06 -42.81
N ASP A 395 7.92 18.15 -42.63
CA ASP A 395 8.87 17.12 -43.09
C ASP A 395 9.14 16.05 -42.02
N HIS A 396 8.79 16.33 -40.76
CA HIS A 396 9.09 15.46 -39.63
C HIS A 396 7.87 15.21 -38.76
N VAL A 397 7.57 13.93 -38.53
CA VAL A 397 6.46 13.47 -37.70
C VAL A 397 6.97 12.49 -36.65
N VAL A 398 6.64 12.72 -35.38
CA VAL A 398 6.96 11.82 -34.27
C VAL A 398 5.68 11.25 -33.70
N GLU A 399 5.55 9.93 -33.74
CA GLU A 399 4.39 9.23 -33.18
C GLU A 399 4.59 9.03 -31.67
N ALA A 400 3.71 9.60 -30.85
CA ALA A 400 3.73 9.55 -29.39
C ALA A 400 2.35 9.13 -28.84
N THR A 401 1.70 8.16 -29.51
CA THR A 401 0.33 7.70 -29.21
C THR A 401 0.20 6.74 -28.02
N GLY A 402 1.29 6.50 -27.30
CA GLY A 402 1.29 5.72 -26.05
C GLY A 402 1.56 4.24 -26.27
N GLN A 403 0.92 3.41 -25.46
CA GLN A 403 1.21 1.98 -25.35
C GLN A 403 0.29 1.14 -26.24
N GLU A 404 0.87 0.19 -26.97
CA GLU A 404 0.15 -0.84 -27.71
C GLU A 404 -0.20 -2.01 -26.80
N CYS A 405 -1.45 -2.48 -26.89
CA CYS A 405 -1.89 -3.69 -26.22
C CYS A 405 -2.75 -4.59 -27.12
N GLY A 406 -3.08 -4.18 -28.35
CA GLY A 406 -3.67 -5.06 -29.34
C GLY A 406 -2.64 -6.10 -29.79
N LEU A 407 -2.90 -7.37 -29.51
CA LEU A 407 -1.95 -8.46 -29.81
C LEU A 407 -1.64 -8.57 -31.30
N ASP A 408 -2.61 -8.27 -32.16
CA ASP A 408 -2.44 -8.29 -33.63
C ASP A 408 -1.51 -7.17 -34.13
N HIS A 409 -1.31 -6.11 -33.34
CA HIS A 409 -0.44 -4.99 -33.68
C HIS A 409 0.95 -5.11 -33.05
N ILE A 410 1.16 -6.04 -32.12
CA ILE A 410 2.44 -6.25 -31.45
C ILE A 410 3.31 -7.16 -32.33
N SER A 411 4.37 -6.61 -32.94
CA SER A 411 5.27 -7.36 -33.82
C SER A 411 6.32 -8.23 -33.11
N ALA A 412 6.29 -8.31 -31.77
CA ALA A 412 7.26 -9.07 -31.00
C ALA A 412 7.22 -10.57 -31.37
N PRO A 413 8.34 -11.18 -31.82
CA PRO A 413 8.35 -12.55 -32.33
C PRO A 413 7.78 -13.58 -31.35
N LEU A 414 8.13 -13.45 -30.06
CA LEU A 414 7.61 -14.32 -29.01
C LEU A 414 6.08 -14.31 -28.89
N ILE A 415 5.47 -13.11 -28.94
CA ILE A 415 4.01 -12.96 -28.85
C ILE A 415 3.36 -13.57 -30.10
N GLN A 416 3.91 -13.30 -31.27
CA GLN A 416 3.42 -13.85 -32.53
C GLN A 416 3.53 -15.38 -32.57
N SER A 417 4.61 -15.95 -32.01
CA SER A 417 4.74 -17.41 -31.90
C SER A 417 3.73 -18.01 -30.91
N ALA A 418 3.62 -17.42 -29.72
CA ALA A 418 2.69 -17.89 -28.69
C ALA A 418 1.23 -17.83 -29.14
N LEU A 419 0.86 -16.79 -29.91
CA LEU A 419 -0.45 -16.66 -30.56
C LEU A 419 -0.71 -17.79 -31.56
N LYS A 420 0.23 -18.01 -32.50
CA LYS A 420 0.13 -19.09 -33.50
C LYS A 420 -0.01 -20.48 -32.86
N LYS A 421 0.64 -20.68 -31.71
CA LYS A 421 0.62 -21.93 -30.94
C LYS A 421 -0.52 -21.99 -29.90
N ASN A 422 -1.41 -21.00 -29.86
CA ASN A 422 -2.56 -20.92 -28.95
C ASN A 422 -2.21 -21.09 -27.46
N LEU A 423 -1.08 -20.56 -27.01
CA LEU A 423 -0.62 -20.72 -25.61
C LEU A 423 -1.41 -19.87 -24.61
N PHE A 424 -2.07 -18.81 -25.07
CA PHE A 424 -2.95 -17.95 -24.28
C PHE A 424 -4.08 -17.41 -25.15
N LYS A 425 -5.10 -16.82 -24.52
CA LYS A 425 -6.22 -16.17 -25.21
C LYS A 425 -6.04 -14.65 -25.23
N ALA A 426 -6.50 -14.01 -26.28
CA ALA A 426 -6.60 -12.54 -26.33
C ALA A 426 -7.65 -12.04 -25.32
N GLN A 427 -7.44 -10.83 -24.79
CA GLN A 427 -8.40 -10.15 -23.92
C GLN A 427 -9.07 -8.97 -24.63
N ARG A 428 -10.36 -8.76 -24.37
CA ARG A 428 -11.24 -7.81 -25.08
C ARG A 428 -10.69 -6.38 -25.16
N HIS A 429 -10.08 -5.88 -24.07
CA HIS A 429 -9.57 -4.50 -23.98
C HIS A 429 -8.03 -4.42 -24.13
N GLY A 430 -7.45 -5.45 -24.74
CA GLY A 430 -6.02 -5.56 -25.06
C GLY A 430 -5.27 -6.46 -24.10
N GLY A 431 -4.13 -6.96 -24.57
CA GLY A 431 -3.31 -7.93 -23.88
C GLY A 431 -3.89 -9.33 -23.95
N ILE A 432 -3.40 -10.19 -23.07
CA ILE A 432 -3.82 -11.58 -22.94
C ILE A 432 -4.77 -11.75 -21.75
N ALA A 433 -5.64 -12.74 -21.84
CA ALA A 433 -6.50 -13.13 -20.73
C ALA A 433 -5.64 -13.79 -19.64
N VAL A 434 -5.69 -13.24 -18.44
CA VAL A 434 -5.08 -13.80 -17.23
C VAL A 434 -6.12 -13.93 -16.14
N ASP A 435 -5.89 -14.89 -15.24
CA ASP A 435 -6.59 -14.97 -13.97
C ASP A 435 -6.32 -13.71 -13.14
N LEU A 436 -7.38 -13.14 -12.56
CA LEU A 436 -7.29 -11.87 -11.83
C LEU A 436 -6.34 -11.99 -10.64
N ASP A 437 -6.35 -13.12 -9.92
CA ASP A 437 -5.62 -13.29 -8.66
C ASP A 437 -4.18 -13.74 -8.81
N THR A 438 -3.90 -14.58 -9.79
CA THR A 438 -2.59 -15.22 -9.97
C THR A 438 -1.80 -14.65 -11.15
N LEU A 439 -2.46 -13.87 -12.02
CA LEU A 439 -1.92 -13.45 -13.33
C LEU A 439 -1.50 -14.62 -14.23
N SER A 440 -2.04 -15.82 -13.99
CA SER A 440 -1.83 -16.99 -14.84
C SER A 440 -2.62 -16.85 -16.13
N ALA A 441 -1.94 -16.95 -17.27
CA ALA A 441 -2.56 -17.00 -18.60
C ALA A 441 -2.95 -18.44 -18.99
N ALA A 442 -2.15 -19.40 -18.52
CA ALA A 442 -2.36 -20.84 -18.65
C ALA A 442 -1.55 -21.55 -17.54
N PRO A 443 -1.77 -22.85 -17.26
CA PRO A 443 -0.97 -23.57 -16.26
C PRO A 443 0.54 -23.41 -16.51
N GLY A 444 1.25 -22.85 -15.53
CA GLY A 444 2.69 -22.56 -15.60
C GLY A 444 3.09 -21.35 -16.46
N LEU A 445 2.16 -20.69 -17.14
CA LEU A 445 2.42 -19.48 -17.94
C LEU A 445 1.77 -18.26 -17.28
N TYR A 446 2.59 -17.24 -16.99
CA TYR A 446 2.17 -16.02 -16.33
C TYR A 446 2.54 -14.80 -17.18
N ALA A 447 1.84 -13.68 -16.99
CA ALA A 447 2.21 -12.42 -17.62
C ALA A 447 2.04 -11.24 -16.65
N ILE A 448 2.78 -10.16 -16.88
CA ILE A 448 2.76 -8.96 -16.05
C ILE A 448 2.91 -7.69 -16.89
N GLY A 449 2.39 -6.57 -16.40
CA GLY A 449 2.53 -5.27 -17.05
C GLY A 449 1.54 -5.08 -18.20
N SER A 450 1.97 -4.41 -19.28
CA SER A 450 1.06 -3.99 -20.37
C SER A 450 0.27 -5.14 -21.00
N LEU A 451 0.81 -6.36 -21.00
CA LEU A 451 0.15 -7.56 -21.49
C LEU A 451 -1.09 -7.96 -20.70
N THR A 452 -1.29 -7.49 -19.47
CA THR A 452 -2.44 -7.85 -18.64
C THR A 452 -3.48 -6.72 -18.54
N ARG A 453 -3.32 -5.65 -19.33
CA ARG A 453 -4.16 -4.44 -19.29
C ARG A 453 -5.64 -4.74 -19.44
N GLY A 454 -6.04 -5.68 -20.28
CA GLY A 454 -7.47 -5.97 -20.46
C GLY A 454 -8.14 -6.56 -19.22
N THR A 455 -7.39 -7.32 -18.40
CA THR A 455 -7.90 -7.88 -17.14
C THR A 455 -7.79 -6.87 -15.99
N HIS A 456 -6.67 -6.14 -15.88
CA HIS A 456 -6.40 -5.30 -14.70
C HIS A 456 -6.63 -3.81 -14.93
N PHE A 457 -6.76 -3.35 -16.17
CA PHE A 457 -6.87 -1.96 -16.60
C PHE A 457 -5.66 -1.06 -16.25
N TYR A 458 -5.25 -1.00 -14.99
CA TYR A 458 -4.18 -0.16 -14.47
C TYR A 458 -2.91 -0.97 -14.16
N VAL A 459 -2.00 -1.06 -15.14
CA VAL A 459 -0.85 -1.99 -15.10
C VAL A 459 0.52 -1.34 -15.21
N SER A 460 0.58 -0.02 -15.41
CA SER A 460 1.84 0.67 -15.73
C SER A 460 2.55 1.28 -14.53
N ALA A 461 1.91 1.34 -13.36
CA ALA A 461 2.45 1.96 -12.17
C ALA A 461 3.30 0.96 -11.35
N ILE A 462 4.42 1.43 -10.79
CA ILE A 462 5.38 0.55 -10.10
C ILE A 462 4.77 -0.15 -8.88
N ASP A 463 3.89 0.53 -8.13
CA ASP A 463 3.18 -0.07 -7.01
C ASP A 463 2.25 -1.23 -7.43
N ARG A 464 1.68 -1.15 -8.64
CA ARG A 464 0.89 -2.24 -9.23
C ARG A 464 1.79 -3.39 -9.69
N ILE A 465 2.91 -3.07 -10.32
CA ILE A 465 3.92 -4.07 -10.69
C ILE A 465 4.41 -4.85 -9.47
N ALA A 466 4.68 -4.17 -8.35
CA ALA A 466 5.07 -4.82 -7.10
C ALA A 466 3.96 -5.76 -6.57
N ALA A 467 2.70 -5.31 -6.57
CA ALA A 467 1.57 -6.13 -6.14
C ALA A 467 1.32 -7.34 -7.06
N HIS A 468 1.44 -7.17 -8.38
CA HIS A 468 1.31 -8.27 -9.35
C HIS A 468 2.47 -9.27 -9.23
N ALA A 469 3.69 -8.79 -9.01
CA ALA A 469 4.85 -9.65 -8.77
C ALA A 469 4.69 -10.52 -7.52
N ALA A 470 4.15 -9.97 -6.43
CA ALA A 470 3.85 -10.73 -5.21
C ALA A 470 2.82 -11.84 -5.46
N ARG A 471 1.75 -11.54 -6.22
CA ARG A 471 0.70 -12.51 -6.61
C ARG A 471 1.25 -13.64 -7.48
N ILE A 472 2.04 -13.30 -8.50
CA ILE A 472 2.72 -14.28 -9.36
C ILE A 472 3.66 -15.16 -8.51
N SER A 473 4.40 -14.57 -7.57
CA SER A 473 5.32 -15.32 -6.70
C SER A 473 4.59 -16.30 -5.78
N CYS A 474 3.44 -15.92 -5.23
CA CYS A 474 2.55 -16.84 -4.50
C CYS A 474 2.07 -17.98 -5.42
N ALA A 475 1.62 -17.66 -6.63
CA ALA A 475 1.13 -18.66 -7.57
C ALA A 475 2.23 -19.65 -8.03
N LEU A 476 3.43 -19.16 -8.33
CA LEU A 476 4.59 -19.97 -8.71
C LEU A 476 5.00 -20.92 -7.58
N THR A 477 4.96 -20.44 -6.32
CA THR A 477 5.27 -21.25 -5.13
C THR A 477 4.07 -22.06 -4.62
N LYS A 478 2.95 -22.08 -5.36
CA LYS A 478 1.70 -22.77 -5.02
C LYS A 478 1.11 -22.37 -3.66
N GLN A 479 1.43 -21.17 -3.20
CA GLN A 479 0.83 -20.57 -2.01
C GLN A 479 -0.49 -19.89 -2.38
N PRO A 480 -1.50 -19.92 -1.49
CA PRO A 480 -2.71 -19.14 -1.70
C PRO A 480 -2.38 -17.64 -1.78
N VAL A 481 -2.95 -16.98 -2.79
CA VAL A 481 -2.88 -15.53 -2.94
C VAL A 481 -3.71 -14.89 -1.81
N PRO A 482 -3.15 -13.93 -1.06
CA PRO A 482 -3.88 -13.29 0.01
C PRO A 482 -5.03 -12.44 -0.57
N ARG A 483 -6.23 -12.58 0.01
CA ARG A 483 -7.38 -11.74 -0.31
C ARG A 483 -7.37 -10.48 0.56
N SER A 484 -7.79 -9.35 -0.02
CA SER A 484 -8.00 -8.14 0.78
C SER A 484 -9.11 -8.40 1.80
N LEU A 485 -8.87 -8.04 3.06
CA LEU A 485 -9.80 -8.25 4.17
C LEU A 485 -10.21 -6.89 4.73
N HIS A 486 -11.47 -6.76 5.13
CA HIS A 486 -11.93 -5.66 5.96
C HIS A 486 -11.83 -6.10 7.42
N VAL A 487 -10.95 -5.41 8.16
CA VAL A 487 -10.48 -5.78 9.51
C VAL A 487 -11.03 -4.78 10.53
N ALA A 488 -12.01 -5.19 11.33
CA ALA A 488 -12.46 -4.39 12.47
C ALA A 488 -11.48 -4.54 13.63
N ILE A 489 -10.97 -3.43 14.13
CA ILE A 489 -10.10 -3.37 15.31
C ILE A 489 -10.89 -2.70 16.43
N PHE A 490 -11.29 -3.49 17.42
CA PHE A 490 -11.93 -3.00 18.65
C PHE A 490 -10.83 -2.60 19.61
N CYS A 491 -10.45 -1.32 19.56
CA CYS A 491 -9.31 -0.79 20.29
C CYS A 491 -9.73 -0.31 21.69
N GLY A 492 -8.99 -0.74 22.70
CA GLY A 492 -9.08 -0.18 24.05
C GLY A 492 -8.82 1.33 24.11
N SER A 493 -9.16 1.92 25.26
CA SER A 493 -8.85 3.32 25.58
C SER A 493 -7.48 3.48 26.25
N ASP A 494 -6.77 2.39 26.48
CA ASP A 494 -5.49 2.39 27.18
C ASP A 494 -4.29 2.61 26.25
N LEU A 495 -3.19 3.06 26.85
CA LEU A 495 -1.91 3.33 26.21
C LEU A 495 -1.43 2.18 25.33
N PHE A 496 -1.43 0.94 25.83
CA PHE A 496 -0.85 -0.19 25.11
C PHE A 496 -1.71 -0.61 23.93
N SER A 497 -3.04 -0.61 24.07
CA SER A 497 -3.93 -0.85 22.93
C SER A 497 -3.70 0.16 21.78
N GLN A 498 -3.48 1.43 22.11
CA GLN A 498 -3.25 2.50 21.13
C GLN A 498 -1.86 2.42 20.51
N LEU A 499 -0.82 2.10 21.29
CA LEU A 499 0.52 1.82 20.77
C LEU A 499 0.52 0.61 19.82
N MET A 500 -0.24 -0.44 20.16
CA MET A 500 -0.41 -1.63 19.31
C MET A 500 -1.08 -1.26 17.98
N VAL A 501 -2.21 -0.54 18.02
CA VAL A 501 -2.91 -0.09 16.81
C VAL A 501 -2.03 0.80 15.93
N SER A 502 -1.24 1.70 16.53
CA SER A 502 -0.29 2.53 15.80
C SER A 502 0.77 1.73 15.04
N LYS A 503 1.17 0.55 15.52
CA LYS A 503 2.10 -0.33 14.79
C LYS A 503 1.38 -1.29 13.84
N LEU A 504 0.20 -1.77 14.21
CA LEU A 504 -0.52 -2.79 13.45
C LEU A 504 -1.12 -2.22 12.16
N VAL A 505 -1.75 -1.05 12.21
CA VAL A 505 -2.48 -0.47 11.07
C VAL A 505 -1.59 -0.28 9.82
N PRO A 506 -0.39 0.31 9.90
CA PRO A 506 0.48 0.45 8.74
C PRO A 506 0.87 -0.90 8.12
N GLN A 507 1.03 -1.95 8.94
CA GLN A 507 1.36 -3.30 8.47
C GLN A 507 0.16 -3.94 7.75
N ILE A 508 -1.04 -3.87 8.34
CA ILE A 508 -2.30 -4.35 7.72
C ILE A 508 -2.56 -3.67 6.37
N LEU A 509 -2.29 -2.37 6.26
CA LEU A 509 -2.40 -1.62 5.01
C LEU A 509 -1.33 -2.04 3.98
N ALA A 510 -0.10 -2.27 4.41
CA ALA A 510 1.00 -2.71 3.55
C ALA A 510 0.75 -4.12 2.99
N ASP A 511 0.12 -4.99 3.79
CA ASP A 511 -0.30 -6.33 3.39
C ASP A 511 -1.55 -6.31 2.47
N GLY A 512 -2.15 -5.14 2.21
CA GLY A 512 -3.24 -4.94 1.25
C GLY A 512 -4.65 -5.07 1.84
N HIS A 513 -4.79 -5.06 3.16
CA HIS A 513 -6.07 -5.11 3.85
C HIS A 513 -6.58 -3.70 4.24
N VAL A 514 -7.80 -3.64 4.76
CA VAL A 514 -8.51 -2.39 5.07
C VAL A 514 -8.91 -2.38 6.56
N PRO A 515 -8.18 -1.68 7.43
CA PRO A 515 -8.51 -1.60 8.84
C PRO A 515 -9.62 -0.57 9.12
N PHE A 516 -10.54 -0.93 10.01
CA PHE A 516 -11.58 -0.09 10.58
C PHE A 516 -11.37 -0.05 12.09
N ILE A 517 -11.09 1.13 12.65
CA ILE A 517 -10.86 1.27 14.10
C ILE A 517 -12.18 1.67 14.75
N TYR A 518 -12.65 0.84 15.66
CA TYR A 518 -13.75 1.14 16.55
C TYR A 518 -13.19 1.40 17.94
N LEU A 519 -13.68 2.45 18.60
CA LEU A 519 -13.29 2.87 19.95
C LEU A 519 -14.47 2.66 20.91
N PRO A 520 -14.67 1.44 21.46
CA PRO A 520 -15.75 1.17 22.40
C PRO A 520 -15.63 2.02 23.67
N LYS A 521 -16.73 2.64 24.09
CA LYS A 521 -16.76 3.43 25.33
C LYS A 521 -16.47 2.55 26.54
N HIS A 522 -15.47 2.95 27.32
CA HIS A 522 -15.20 2.39 28.64
C HIS A 522 -16.20 2.96 29.66
N ARG A 523 -16.91 2.11 30.40
CA ARG A 523 -17.75 2.53 31.53
C ARG A 523 -16.99 2.30 32.84
N ALA A 524 -16.38 3.35 33.39
CA ALA A 524 -15.82 3.29 34.73
C ALA A 524 -16.96 3.26 35.76
N LYS A 525 -16.89 2.38 36.77
CA LYS A 525 -17.79 2.43 37.93
C LYS A 525 -17.26 3.47 38.91
N ALA A 526 -18.14 4.36 39.38
CA ALA A 526 -17.81 5.37 40.38
C ALA A 526 -17.76 4.73 41.78
N THR A 527 -16.63 4.11 42.12
CA THR A 527 -16.36 3.62 43.48
C THR A 527 -15.06 4.23 43.99
N ALA A 528 -15.00 4.53 45.29
CA ALA A 528 -13.76 4.91 45.96
C ALA A 528 -12.75 3.77 45.77
N SER A 529 -11.77 4.00 44.89
CA SER A 529 -10.74 3.02 44.55
C SER A 529 -9.44 3.37 45.28
N PRO A 530 -8.66 2.38 45.74
CA PRO A 530 -7.32 2.58 46.29
C PRO A 530 -6.46 3.50 45.42
N PHE A 531 -5.54 4.25 46.05
CA PHE A 531 -4.70 5.23 45.36
C PHE A 531 -3.96 4.60 44.18
N GLU A 532 -3.40 3.41 44.35
CA GLU A 532 -2.63 2.64 43.38
C GLU A 532 -3.46 2.30 42.13
N LEU A 533 -4.75 1.99 42.30
CA LEU A 533 -5.65 1.71 41.19
C LEU A 533 -6.10 2.99 40.46
N ARG A 534 -6.21 4.12 41.18
CA ARG A 534 -6.45 5.43 40.55
C ARG A 534 -5.23 5.91 39.76
N GLU A 535 -4.04 5.75 40.33
CA GLU A 535 -2.76 6.07 39.69
C GLU A 535 -2.56 5.21 38.44
N LEU A 536 -2.81 3.90 38.55
CA LEU A 536 -2.82 3.00 37.40
C LEU A 536 -3.81 3.47 36.32
N ALA A 537 -5.05 3.77 36.68
CA ALA A 537 -6.06 4.23 35.72
C ALA A 537 -5.67 5.55 35.03
N PHE A 538 -5.01 6.45 35.76
CA PHE A 538 -4.52 7.71 35.21
C PHE A 538 -3.45 7.47 34.14
N PHE A 539 -2.37 6.75 34.46
CA PHE A 539 -1.29 6.49 33.52
C PHE A 539 -1.67 5.55 32.38
N GLU A 540 -2.49 4.54 32.66
CA GLU A 540 -2.89 3.56 31.65
C GLU A 540 -3.88 4.17 30.65
N ARG A 541 -4.76 5.09 31.06
CA ARG A 541 -5.87 5.59 30.22
C ARG A 541 -6.01 7.10 30.19
N GLU A 542 -6.16 7.75 31.34
CA GLU A 542 -6.59 9.16 31.38
C GLU A 542 -5.55 10.11 30.81
N LEU A 543 -4.27 9.89 31.10
CA LEU A 543 -3.16 10.69 30.58
C LEU A 543 -3.15 10.69 29.04
N LEU A 544 -3.36 9.53 28.42
CA LEU A 544 -3.46 9.40 26.97
C LEU A 544 -4.69 10.13 26.42
N GLN A 545 -5.87 9.86 26.99
CA GLN A 545 -7.14 10.34 26.45
C GLN A 545 -7.36 11.84 26.67
N GLN A 546 -6.92 12.39 27.81
CA GLN A 546 -7.18 13.77 28.21
C GLN A 546 -6.06 14.74 27.85
N TYR A 547 -4.82 14.25 27.70
CA TYR A 547 -3.65 15.12 27.46
C TYR A 547 -2.95 14.78 26.14
N VAL A 548 -2.53 13.53 25.93
CA VAL A 548 -1.74 13.16 24.75
C VAL A 548 -2.52 13.30 23.44
N ARG A 549 -3.72 12.70 23.34
CA ARG A 549 -4.52 12.75 22.10
C ARG A 549 -4.91 14.21 21.74
N PRO A 550 -5.45 15.02 22.67
CA PRO A 550 -5.76 16.42 22.37
C PRO A 550 -4.54 17.24 21.95
N TYR A 551 -3.37 17.01 22.54
CA TYR A 551 -2.14 17.73 22.20
C TYR A 551 -1.75 17.59 20.71
N PHE A 552 -2.02 16.43 20.10
CA PHE A 552 -1.70 16.14 18.70
C PHE A 552 -2.87 16.25 17.74
N GLN A 553 -4.09 16.52 18.22
CA GLN A 553 -5.30 16.47 17.41
C GLN A 553 -5.24 17.41 16.18
N ASP A 554 -4.77 18.65 16.38
CA ASP A 554 -4.73 19.69 15.35
C ASP A 554 -3.32 19.92 14.77
N LYS A 555 -2.32 19.21 15.29
CA LYS A 555 -0.96 19.30 14.76
C LYS A 555 -0.85 18.54 13.42
N PRO A 556 -0.04 19.03 12.47
CA PRO A 556 0.27 18.28 11.27
C PRO A 556 0.93 16.94 11.64
N VAL A 557 0.61 15.91 10.86
CA VAL A 557 1.14 14.57 11.08
C VAL A 557 2.65 14.60 10.81
N SER A 558 3.45 14.37 11.86
CA SER A 558 4.92 14.40 11.76
C SER A 558 5.47 13.01 11.45
N THR A 559 6.38 12.94 10.49
CA THR A 559 7.01 11.69 10.02
C THR A 559 8.11 11.15 10.94
N GLY A 560 8.48 11.88 12.00
CA GLY A 560 9.58 11.52 12.90
C GLY A 560 9.18 10.82 14.19
N ALA A 561 7.89 10.74 14.53
CA ALA A 561 7.43 10.07 15.75
C ALA A 561 7.35 8.56 15.55
N ALA A 562 7.70 7.78 16.60
CA ALA A 562 7.65 6.32 16.56
C ALA A 562 6.21 5.78 16.48
N HIS A 563 5.26 6.51 17.06
CA HIS A 563 3.84 6.20 17.09
C HIS A 563 2.99 7.40 16.70
N GLN A 564 1.79 7.12 16.23
CA GLN A 564 0.78 8.10 15.84
C GLN A 564 -0.49 7.83 16.66
N THR A 565 -1.19 8.88 17.07
CA THR A 565 -2.51 8.72 17.70
C THR A 565 -3.51 8.17 16.69
N VAL A 566 -4.60 7.54 17.15
CA VAL A 566 -5.67 7.07 16.24
C VAL A 566 -6.24 8.18 15.34
N ASP A 567 -6.26 9.42 15.83
CA ASP A 567 -6.70 10.59 15.06
C ASP A 567 -5.72 10.96 13.95
N GLN A 568 -4.41 10.85 14.23
CA GLN A 568 -3.36 11.02 13.21
C GLN A 568 -3.37 9.88 12.20
N ILE A 569 -3.57 8.63 12.64
CA ILE A 569 -3.69 7.45 11.76
C ILE A 569 -4.87 7.63 10.81
N ARG A 570 -6.03 8.09 11.30
CA ARG A 570 -7.21 8.43 10.48
C ARG A 570 -6.84 9.39 9.35
N LYS A 571 -6.18 10.50 9.69
CA LYS A 571 -5.77 11.54 8.72
C LYS A 571 -4.73 11.01 7.73
N MET A 572 -3.74 10.27 8.22
CA MET A 572 -2.59 9.79 7.42
C MET A 572 -2.99 8.72 6.41
N TYR A 573 -3.84 7.76 6.81
CA TYR A 573 -4.13 6.57 6.00
C TYR A 573 -5.53 6.56 5.39
N GLY A 574 -6.40 7.46 5.82
CA GLY A 574 -7.77 7.57 5.34
C GLY A 574 -8.65 6.39 5.72
N ILE A 575 -8.51 5.91 6.95
CA ILE A 575 -9.28 4.77 7.48
C ILE A 575 -10.42 5.24 8.38
N LEU A 576 -11.41 4.39 8.61
CA LEU A 576 -12.49 4.70 9.57
C LEU A 576 -11.93 4.65 10.99
N VAL A 577 -12.21 5.70 11.77
CA VAL A 577 -12.05 5.71 13.23
C VAL A 577 -13.34 6.25 13.82
N GLU A 578 -14.02 5.42 14.62
CA GLU A 578 -15.37 5.72 15.12
C GLU A 578 -15.50 5.37 16.61
N ASP A 579 -16.06 6.30 17.40
CA ASP A 579 -16.47 6.05 18.78
C ASP A 579 -17.73 5.19 18.84
N VAL A 580 -17.68 4.09 19.59
CA VAL A 580 -18.80 3.14 19.68
C VAL A 580 -19.36 3.10 21.09
N PRO A 581 -20.57 3.63 21.35
CA PRO A 581 -21.16 3.59 22.68
C PRO A 581 -21.36 2.18 23.23
N ASN A 582 -21.82 1.24 22.39
CA ASN A 582 -22.00 -0.16 22.74
C ASN A 582 -21.83 -1.05 21.49
N ILE A 583 -20.85 -1.94 21.52
CA ILE A 583 -20.55 -2.87 20.41
C ILE A 583 -21.65 -3.93 20.19
N ASN A 584 -22.55 -4.10 21.16
CA ASN A 584 -23.63 -5.08 21.10
C ASN A 584 -24.96 -4.48 20.59
N ASN A 585 -24.96 -3.21 20.17
CA ASN A 585 -26.16 -2.63 19.56
C ASN A 585 -26.35 -3.18 18.15
N LEU A 586 -27.58 -3.59 17.80
CA LEU A 586 -27.90 -4.09 16.45
C LEU A 586 -27.53 -3.09 15.34
N SER A 587 -27.76 -1.79 15.56
CA SER A 587 -27.39 -0.75 14.58
C SER A 587 -25.88 -0.67 14.30
N PHE A 588 -25.05 -1.04 15.28
CA PHE A 588 -23.61 -1.13 15.11
C PHE A 588 -23.22 -2.43 14.38
N ILE A 589 -23.87 -3.56 14.70
CA ILE A 589 -23.64 -4.81 13.98
C ILE A 589 -24.03 -4.67 12.49
N ASP A 590 -25.11 -3.94 12.21
CA ASP A 590 -25.50 -3.57 10.84
C ASP A 590 -24.44 -2.71 10.14
N SER A 591 -23.71 -1.85 10.87
CA SER A 591 -22.61 -1.09 10.27
C SER A 591 -21.42 -1.98 9.92
N LEU A 592 -21.09 -2.97 10.75
CA LEU A 592 -20.07 -3.98 10.42
C LEU A 592 -20.43 -4.71 9.10
N ALA A 593 -21.71 -5.07 8.93
CA ALA A 593 -22.20 -5.70 7.70
C ALA A 593 -22.05 -4.77 6.48
N LYS A 594 -22.42 -3.49 6.62
CA LYS A 594 -22.27 -2.47 5.56
C LYS A 594 -20.81 -2.23 5.16
N HIS A 595 -19.89 -2.31 6.12
CA HIS A 595 -18.46 -2.21 5.88
C HIS A 595 -17.82 -3.55 5.46
N HIS A 596 -18.63 -4.58 5.16
CA HIS A 596 -18.17 -5.90 4.73
C HIS A 596 -17.10 -6.51 5.67
N ILE A 597 -17.19 -6.22 6.98
CA ILE A 597 -16.19 -6.66 7.95
C ILE A 597 -16.12 -8.19 7.98
N SER A 598 -14.92 -8.73 7.78
CA SER A 598 -14.65 -10.17 7.68
C SER A 598 -13.93 -10.74 8.90
N ILE A 599 -13.17 -9.90 9.60
CA ILE A 599 -12.40 -10.25 10.78
C ILE A 599 -12.52 -9.14 11.82
N GLY A 600 -12.73 -9.52 13.07
CA GLY A 600 -12.71 -8.66 14.24
C GLY A 600 -11.50 -8.98 15.12
N LEU A 601 -10.74 -7.97 15.49
CA LEU A 601 -9.61 -8.04 16.42
C LEU A 601 -9.95 -7.23 17.66
N SER A 602 -10.16 -7.91 18.79
CA SER A 602 -10.25 -7.27 20.09
C SER A 602 -8.85 -7.05 20.65
N ILE A 603 -8.45 -5.78 20.74
CA ILE A 603 -7.15 -5.37 21.30
C ILE A 603 -7.47 -4.63 22.60
N ARG A 604 -7.50 -5.40 23.70
CA ARG A 604 -7.83 -4.90 25.05
C ARG A 604 -9.16 -4.12 25.06
N CYS A 605 -10.18 -4.64 24.38
CA CYS A 605 -11.52 -4.08 24.37
C CYS A 605 -12.17 -4.25 25.76
N TYR A 606 -12.72 -3.17 26.31
CA TYR A 606 -13.33 -3.18 27.64
C TYR A 606 -14.83 -3.51 27.66
N GLN A 607 -15.44 -3.74 26.49
CA GLN A 607 -16.81 -4.20 26.39
C GLN A 607 -16.83 -5.69 26.05
N ARG A 608 -17.65 -6.46 26.78
CA ARG A 608 -17.90 -7.87 26.48
C ARG A 608 -18.71 -8.01 25.20
N PHE A 609 -18.29 -8.90 24.33
CA PHE A 609 -19.02 -9.31 23.13
C PHE A 609 -20.14 -10.27 23.52
N LYS A 610 -21.36 -10.03 23.02
CA LYS A 610 -22.54 -10.84 23.27
C LYS A 610 -22.97 -11.61 22.02
N THR A 611 -24.01 -12.43 22.18
CA THR A 611 -24.54 -13.37 21.19
C THR A 611 -24.64 -12.77 19.78
N ASP A 612 -25.30 -11.63 19.58
CA ASP A 612 -25.55 -11.09 18.24
C ASP A 612 -24.26 -10.73 17.47
N ILE A 613 -23.30 -10.07 18.14
CA ILE A 613 -22.03 -9.72 17.49
C ILE A 613 -21.13 -10.95 17.31
N ILE A 614 -21.16 -11.90 18.25
CA ILE A 614 -20.44 -13.18 18.10
C ILE A 614 -21.02 -13.96 16.91
N GLN A 615 -22.35 -13.98 16.77
CA GLN A 615 -23.04 -14.62 15.66
C GLN A 615 -22.72 -13.93 14.32
N TYR A 616 -22.62 -12.60 14.28
CA TYR A 616 -22.13 -11.88 13.10
C TYR A 616 -20.76 -12.40 12.66
N PHE A 617 -19.85 -12.64 13.59
CA PHE A 617 -18.50 -13.16 13.33
C PHE A 617 -18.38 -14.68 13.27
N SER A 618 -19.50 -15.41 13.20
CA SER A 618 -19.49 -16.84 12.93
C SER A 618 -18.94 -17.16 11.53
N GLN A 619 -18.58 -18.41 11.30
CA GLN A 619 -18.01 -18.88 10.03
C GLN A 619 -18.79 -18.34 8.81
N PRO A 620 -18.13 -17.75 7.80
CA PRO A 620 -16.68 -17.75 7.55
C PRO A 620 -15.90 -16.61 8.24
N ARG A 621 -16.58 -15.70 8.94
CA ARG A 621 -15.92 -14.57 9.65
C ARG A 621 -15.23 -15.06 10.92
N ARG A 622 -14.42 -14.19 11.54
CA ARG A 622 -13.67 -14.50 12.77
C ARG A 622 -13.68 -13.32 13.72
N LEU A 623 -13.80 -13.59 15.01
CA LEU A 623 -13.61 -12.63 16.08
C LEU A 623 -12.55 -13.15 17.03
N LEU A 624 -11.39 -12.50 17.03
CA LEU A 624 -10.22 -12.92 17.78
C LEU A 624 -9.95 -11.92 18.92
N ASN A 625 -9.61 -12.43 20.09
CA ASN A 625 -9.15 -11.61 21.21
C ASN A 625 -7.66 -11.77 21.42
N LEU A 626 -6.99 -10.62 21.53
CA LEU A 626 -5.59 -10.55 21.88
C LEU A 626 -5.46 -10.23 23.36
N HIS A 627 -5.40 -11.29 24.15
CA HIS A 627 -5.41 -11.24 25.61
C HIS A 627 -3.99 -11.10 26.18
N PRO A 628 -3.70 -10.08 27.01
CA PRO A 628 -2.48 -10.03 27.80
C PRO A 628 -2.56 -11.08 28.92
N GLY A 629 -1.71 -12.09 28.89
CA GLY A 629 -1.74 -13.23 29.80
C GLY A 629 -1.63 -14.55 29.05
N THR A 630 -0.99 -15.54 29.68
CA THR A 630 -0.87 -16.89 29.10
C THR A 630 -2.08 -17.72 29.53
N LEU A 631 -2.93 -18.08 28.57
CA LEU A 631 -4.13 -18.87 28.81
C LEU A 631 -3.80 -20.37 28.87
N PRO A 632 -4.51 -21.16 29.69
CA PRO A 632 -5.61 -20.75 30.57
C PRO A 632 -5.15 -20.19 31.92
N ALA A 633 -3.86 -20.18 32.25
CA ALA A 633 -3.36 -19.85 33.60
C ALA A 633 -3.74 -18.42 34.09
N TYR A 634 -3.81 -17.45 33.19
CA TYR A 634 -4.04 -16.04 33.52
C TYR A 634 -5.27 -15.48 32.81
N ARG A 635 -6.47 -15.80 33.29
CA ARG A 635 -7.75 -15.23 32.80
C ARG A 635 -8.16 -13.99 33.58
N GLY A 636 -8.95 -13.11 32.97
CA GLY A 636 -9.51 -11.93 33.63
C GLY A 636 -8.61 -10.70 33.55
N VAL A 637 -8.60 -9.87 34.59
CA VAL A 637 -7.98 -8.53 34.56
C VAL A 637 -6.65 -8.48 35.32
N MET A 638 -5.80 -7.51 34.97
CA MET A 638 -4.52 -7.25 35.64
C MET A 638 -3.59 -8.49 35.74
N THR A 639 -3.65 -9.36 34.73
CA THR A 639 -2.90 -10.62 34.64
C THR A 639 -1.39 -10.42 34.72
N THR A 640 -0.85 -9.31 34.21
CA THR A 640 0.58 -8.99 34.26
C THR A 640 1.10 -8.91 35.69
N VAL A 641 0.44 -8.15 36.57
CA VAL A 641 0.86 -8.07 37.97
C VAL A 641 0.66 -9.39 38.71
N ARG A 642 -0.39 -10.16 38.37
CA ARG A 642 -0.60 -11.50 38.92
C ARG A 642 0.55 -12.45 38.55
N ALA A 643 1.00 -12.42 37.30
CA ALA A 643 2.16 -13.19 36.85
C ALA A 643 3.45 -12.76 37.56
N MET A 644 3.68 -11.44 37.69
CA MET A 644 4.83 -10.92 38.44
C MET A 644 4.80 -11.39 39.89
N LYS A 645 3.64 -11.31 40.56
CA LYS A 645 3.42 -11.74 41.95
C LYS A 645 3.67 -13.23 42.16
N ASN A 646 3.28 -14.05 41.19
CA ASN A 646 3.55 -15.49 41.18
C ASN A 646 5.01 -15.83 40.86
N ARG A 647 5.88 -14.83 40.66
CA ARG A 647 7.30 -14.98 40.30
C ARG A 647 7.51 -15.75 38.99
N GLU A 648 6.61 -15.55 38.03
CA GLU A 648 6.76 -16.11 36.70
C GLU A 648 8.04 -15.62 36.02
N THR A 649 8.72 -16.50 35.29
CA THR A 649 9.90 -16.09 34.52
C THR A 649 9.55 -15.42 33.21
N HIS A 650 8.32 -15.66 32.71
CA HIS A 650 7.86 -15.21 31.41
C HIS A 650 6.39 -14.77 31.47
N PHE A 651 6.07 -13.72 30.71
CA PHE A 651 4.70 -13.26 30.48
C PHE A 651 4.52 -13.00 28.98
N GLY A 652 3.28 -12.88 28.52
CA GLY A 652 3.04 -12.67 27.09
C GLY A 652 1.59 -12.52 26.73
N TYR A 653 1.28 -12.80 25.47
CA TYR A 653 -0.06 -12.71 24.93
C TYR A 653 -0.58 -14.07 24.50
N SER A 654 -1.89 -14.24 24.64
CA SER A 654 -2.65 -15.33 24.03
C SER A 654 -3.59 -14.74 22.97
N LEU A 655 -3.56 -15.28 21.77
CA LEU A 655 -4.59 -15.06 20.75
C LEU A 655 -5.58 -16.22 20.83
N HIS A 656 -6.85 -15.93 20.97
CA HIS A 656 -7.90 -16.94 21.08
C HIS A 656 -9.21 -16.48 20.45
N ASP A 657 -10.13 -17.42 20.19
CA ASP A 657 -11.48 -17.07 19.76
C ASP A 657 -12.26 -16.41 20.91
N ILE A 658 -13.12 -15.45 20.56
CA ILE A 658 -14.10 -14.90 21.50
C ILE A 658 -15.32 -15.81 21.54
N ASP A 659 -15.64 -16.31 22.73
CA ASP A 659 -16.93 -16.92 23.04
C ASP A 659 -17.73 -16.02 24.01
N GLU A 660 -18.94 -16.44 24.37
CA GLU A 660 -19.75 -15.68 25.33
C GLU A 660 -19.04 -15.54 26.68
N ASN A 661 -18.15 -16.47 27.05
CA ASN A 661 -17.39 -16.49 28.31
C ASN A 661 -16.04 -15.75 28.23
N TRP A 662 -15.83 -14.96 27.17
CA TRP A 662 -14.70 -14.06 26.95
C TRP A 662 -13.37 -14.80 26.80
N ASP A 663 -12.61 -14.98 27.89
CA ASP A 663 -11.27 -15.60 27.90
C ASP A 663 -11.32 -17.14 27.93
N ALA A 664 -12.45 -17.76 27.57
CA ALA A 664 -12.65 -19.20 27.63
C ALA A 664 -12.55 -19.90 26.26
N GLY A 665 -12.67 -19.15 25.17
CA GLY A 665 -12.62 -19.70 23.81
C GLY A 665 -11.26 -20.32 23.45
N ASP A 666 -11.24 -21.19 22.44
CA ASP A 666 -10.03 -21.95 22.10
C ASP A 666 -8.81 -21.06 21.80
N VAL A 667 -7.65 -21.46 22.32
CA VAL A 667 -6.39 -20.74 22.13
C VAL A 667 -5.80 -21.08 20.77
N ILE A 668 -5.48 -20.04 20.01
CA ILE A 668 -4.84 -20.14 18.70
C ILE A 668 -3.32 -20.15 18.85
N GLU A 669 -2.79 -19.21 19.64
CA GLU A 669 -1.35 -19.03 19.79
C GLU A 669 -1.01 -18.36 21.12
N ILE A 670 0.13 -18.74 21.70
CA ILE A 670 0.72 -18.08 22.87
C ILE A 670 2.17 -17.72 22.54
N ARG A 671 2.54 -16.46 22.76
CA ARG A 671 3.94 -16.01 22.68
C ARG A 671 4.35 -15.37 23.99
N LYS A 672 5.57 -15.65 24.43
CA LYS A 672 6.10 -15.26 25.75
C LYS A 672 7.36 -14.41 25.61
N HIS A 673 7.59 -13.55 26.59
CA HIS A 673 8.76 -12.71 26.77
C HIS A 673 9.25 -12.82 28.22
N PRO A 674 10.56 -12.83 28.49
CA PRO A 674 11.08 -12.78 29.86
C PRO A 674 10.54 -11.57 30.63
N ILE A 675 10.23 -11.73 31.91
CA ILE A 675 9.79 -10.61 32.77
C ILE A 675 11.00 -9.83 33.27
N ASP A 676 10.98 -8.50 33.11
CA ASP A 676 11.96 -7.59 33.71
C ASP A 676 11.42 -7.02 35.03
N TYR A 677 11.81 -7.63 36.14
CA TYR A 677 11.40 -7.24 37.49
C TYR A 677 11.97 -5.90 37.97
N SER A 678 12.89 -5.27 37.22
CA SER A 678 13.36 -3.92 37.54
C SER A 678 12.33 -2.83 37.17
N LYS A 679 11.39 -3.15 36.28
CA LYS A 679 10.38 -2.22 35.78
C LYS A 679 9.08 -2.30 36.57
N SER A 680 8.30 -1.23 36.50
CA SER A 680 6.89 -1.30 36.90
C SER A 680 6.10 -2.24 35.97
N MET A 681 4.93 -2.70 36.40
CA MET A 681 4.03 -3.51 35.57
C MET A 681 3.74 -2.83 34.22
N LEU A 682 3.34 -1.54 34.22
CA LEU A 682 3.11 -0.81 32.96
C LEU A 682 4.42 -0.59 32.18
N GLY A 683 5.54 -0.35 32.86
CA GLY A 683 6.85 -0.27 32.21
C GLY A 683 7.22 -1.53 31.45
N TYR A 684 6.97 -2.70 32.03
CA TYR A 684 7.16 -3.99 31.39
C TYR A 684 6.17 -4.23 30.23
N MET A 685 4.92 -3.76 30.35
CA MET A 685 3.96 -3.83 29.25
C MET A 685 4.46 -3.13 27.96
N ALA A 686 5.31 -2.11 28.10
CA ALA A 686 5.96 -1.42 26.97
C ALA A 686 6.98 -2.31 26.23
N ASP A 687 7.54 -3.33 26.88
CA ASP A 687 8.47 -4.27 26.24
C ASP A 687 7.73 -5.37 25.46
N VAL A 688 6.57 -5.79 25.97
CA VAL A 688 5.88 -7.00 25.49
C VAL A 688 4.78 -6.75 24.46
N TYR A 689 4.21 -5.53 24.37
CA TYR A 689 3.07 -5.27 23.46
C TYR A 689 3.39 -5.56 21.97
N GLY A 690 4.66 -5.44 21.57
CA GLY A 690 5.12 -5.72 20.21
C GLY A 690 4.86 -7.17 19.78
N ILE A 691 4.88 -8.12 20.72
CA ILE A 691 4.54 -9.52 20.48
C ILE A 691 3.09 -9.64 20.02
N GLY A 692 2.17 -8.97 20.71
CA GLY A 692 0.75 -9.00 20.36
C GLY A 692 0.48 -8.40 18.99
N VAL A 693 1.20 -7.35 18.59
CA VAL A 693 1.10 -6.76 17.24
C VAL A 693 1.44 -7.80 16.17
N GLN A 694 2.54 -8.55 16.35
CA GLN A 694 2.94 -9.59 15.40
C GLN A 694 1.92 -10.74 15.36
N MET A 695 1.43 -11.19 16.52
CA MET A 695 0.39 -12.24 16.57
C MET A 695 -0.89 -11.83 15.81
N ALA A 696 -1.35 -10.59 15.99
CA ALA A 696 -2.53 -10.08 15.28
C ALA A 696 -2.31 -10.02 13.76
N ARG A 697 -1.14 -9.54 13.31
CA ARG A 697 -0.79 -9.50 11.89
C ARG A 697 -0.70 -10.90 11.28
N ASP A 698 0.00 -11.82 11.94
CA ASP A 698 0.18 -13.19 11.46
C ASP A 698 -1.16 -13.93 11.32
N ALA A 699 -2.10 -13.67 12.25
CA ALA A 699 -3.45 -14.22 12.15
C ALA A 699 -4.22 -13.66 10.95
N VAL A 700 -4.12 -12.36 10.68
CA VAL A 700 -4.77 -11.73 9.51
C VAL A 700 -4.17 -12.29 8.22
N ASP A 701 -2.84 -12.41 8.10
CA ASP A 701 -2.19 -12.97 6.92
C ASP A 701 -2.65 -14.42 6.66
N LYS A 702 -2.64 -15.29 7.67
CA LYS A 702 -3.13 -16.68 7.57
C LYS A 702 -4.58 -16.73 7.09
N ILE A 703 -5.46 -15.95 7.71
CA ILE A 703 -6.89 -15.88 7.32
C ILE A 703 -7.06 -15.38 5.89
N SER A 704 -6.30 -14.35 5.48
CA SER A 704 -6.38 -13.78 4.14
C SER A 704 -6.03 -14.77 3.04
N ARG A 705 -5.18 -15.75 3.37
CA ARG A 705 -4.76 -16.87 2.51
C ARG A 705 -5.70 -18.08 2.59
N GLY A 706 -6.82 -17.96 3.30
CA GLY A 706 -7.77 -19.04 3.51
C GLY A 706 -7.26 -20.17 4.41
N GLN A 707 -6.17 -19.95 5.16
CA GLN A 707 -5.65 -20.95 6.09
C GLN A 707 -6.54 -21.01 7.34
N GLN A 708 -6.77 -22.22 7.85
CA GLN A 708 -7.40 -22.38 9.15
C GLN A 708 -6.38 -22.09 10.26
N LEU A 709 -6.83 -21.39 11.29
CA LEU A 709 -6.04 -21.21 12.50
C LEU A 709 -6.19 -22.47 13.35
N SER A 710 -5.07 -23.10 13.70
CA SER A 710 -5.05 -24.20 14.66
C SER A 710 -5.57 -23.73 16.01
N LYS A 711 -6.38 -24.55 16.67
CA LYS A 711 -7.05 -24.23 17.92
C LYS A 711 -6.76 -25.30 18.96
N THR A 712 -6.52 -24.86 20.19
CA THR A 712 -6.32 -25.72 21.35
C THR A 712 -7.42 -25.40 22.36
N PRO A 713 -8.33 -26.34 22.66
CA PRO A 713 -9.35 -26.15 23.69
C PRO A 713 -8.71 -25.82 25.05
N GLN A 714 -9.34 -24.92 25.79
CA GLN A 714 -8.90 -24.59 27.14
C GLN A 714 -9.54 -25.55 28.16
N ASP A 715 -8.74 -26.09 29.07
CA ASP A 715 -9.26 -26.64 30.33
C ASP A 715 -9.60 -25.48 31.27
N THR A 716 -10.90 -25.19 31.37
CA THR A 716 -11.39 -24.06 32.17
C THR A 716 -11.68 -24.43 33.62
N GLU A 717 -11.71 -25.72 33.98
CA GLU A 717 -12.02 -26.18 35.34
C GLU A 717 -10.82 -26.04 36.29
N THR A 718 -9.60 -26.06 35.76
CA THR A 718 -8.35 -25.94 36.53
C THR A 718 -7.77 -24.53 36.57
N SER A 719 -8.45 -23.54 36.00
CA SER A 719 -7.94 -22.19 35.75
C SER A 719 -8.51 -21.12 36.68
N ALA A 720 -7.65 -20.29 37.25
CA ALA A 720 -8.04 -19.15 38.08
C ALA A 720 -8.51 -17.97 37.21
N TYR A 721 -9.71 -17.44 37.50
CA TYR A 721 -10.21 -16.19 36.92
C TYR A 721 -9.89 -15.02 37.84
N TYR A 722 -9.02 -14.10 37.42
CA TYR A 722 -8.60 -12.96 38.23
C TYR A 722 -9.54 -11.76 38.08
N THR A 723 -10.07 -11.29 39.21
CA THR A 723 -10.75 -10.00 39.31
C THR A 723 -9.76 -8.88 39.70
N PHE A 724 -10.24 -7.64 39.74
CA PHE A 724 -9.46 -6.51 40.25
C PHE A 724 -8.93 -6.84 41.67
N PRO A 725 -7.66 -6.49 41.98
CA PRO A 725 -7.06 -6.78 43.27
C PRO A 725 -7.82 -6.15 44.44
N THR A 726 -7.94 -6.88 45.56
CA THR A 726 -8.41 -6.30 46.83
C THR A 726 -7.33 -5.41 47.46
N PRO A 727 -7.67 -4.53 48.42
CA PRO A 727 -6.66 -3.74 49.15
C PRO A 727 -5.55 -4.58 49.78
N GLU A 728 -5.88 -5.76 50.32
CA GLU A 728 -4.90 -6.69 50.91
C GLU A 728 -3.95 -7.25 49.84
N GLU A 729 -4.49 -7.61 48.66
CA GLU A 729 -3.68 -8.10 47.55
C GLU A 729 -2.77 -7.00 46.98
N LEU A 730 -3.22 -5.74 46.97
CA LEU A 730 -2.38 -4.60 46.57
C LEU A 730 -1.23 -4.37 47.54
N GLN A 731 -1.48 -4.52 48.84
CA GLN A 731 -0.44 -4.43 49.85
C GLN A 731 0.58 -5.58 49.70
N ASP A 732 0.14 -6.81 49.47
CA ASP A 732 1.01 -7.98 49.22
C ASP A 732 1.89 -7.78 47.95
N ILE A 733 1.31 -7.22 46.88
CA ILE A 733 2.04 -6.85 45.65
C ILE A 733 3.14 -5.82 45.98
N ARG A 734 2.81 -4.80 46.78
CA ARG A 734 3.76 -3.77 47.20
C ARG A 734 4.88 -4.35 48.06
N ASP A 735 4.54 -5.19 49.04
CA ASP A 735 5.51 -5.81 49.95
C ASP A 735 6.45 -6.77 49.21
N SER A 736 5.98 -7.34 48.09
CA SER A 736 6.79 -8.12 47.15
C SER A 736 7.72 -7.28 46.26
N GLY A 737 7.75 -5.95 46.43
CA GLY A 737 8.59 -5.02 45.67
C GLY A 737 8.08 -4.72 44.26
N ILE A 738 6.85 -5.12 43.92
CA ILE A 738 6.28 -4.93 42.58
C ILE A 738 5.56 -3.59 42.53
N ARG A 739 5.96 -2.74 41.58
CA ARG A 739 5.32 -1.44 41.33
C ARG A 739 4.33 -1.56 40.18
N LEU A 740 3.09 -1.09 40.36
CA LEU A 740 2.12 -1.03 39.25
C LEU A 740 2.55 0.02 38.21
N VAL A 741 3.00 1.16 38.71
CA VAL A 741 3.36 2.35 37.93
C VAL A 741 4.72 2.89 38.39
N ASP A 742 5.48 3.42 37.44
CA ASP A 742 6.62 4.30 37.65
C ASP A 742 6.41 5.53 36.76
N ALA A 743 6.14 6.69 37.38
CA ALA A 743 5.72 7.89 36.66
C ALA A 743 6.77 8.38 35.66
N ASP A 744 8.03 8.47 36.07
CA ASP A 744 9.13 8.93 35.21
C ASP A 744 9.36 7.99 34.04
N GLN A 745 9.28 6.68 34.29
CA GLN A 745 9.36 5.67 33.24
C GLN A 745 8.21 5.82 32.22
N LEU A 746 6.99 6.05 32.68
CA LEU A 746 5.79 6.17 31.82
C LEU A 746 5.78 7.48 31.03
N ILE A 747 6.21 8.60 31.64
CA ILE A 747 6.40 9.87 30.94
C ILE A 747 7.41 9.68 29.80
N ARG A 748 8.55 9.03 30.08
CA ARG A 748 9.55 8.75 29.05
C ARG A 748 8.97 7.92 27.90
N ILE A 749 8.25 6.83 28.20
CA ILE A 749 7.60 5.98 27.19
C ILE A 749 6.63 6.78 26.32
N ILE A 750 5.77 7.61 26.92
CA ILE A 750 4.78 8.42 26.18
C ILE A 750 5.47 9.46 25.30
N VAL A 751 6.48 10.15 25.83
CA VAL A 751 7.22 11.17 25.10
C VAL A 751 7.98 10.56 23.92
N GLU A 752 8.74 9.49 24.15
CA GLU A 752 9.49 8.79 23.09
C GLU A 752 8.57 8.15 22.03
N ALA A 753 7.36 7.73 22.42
CA ALA A 753 6.40 7.19 21.48
C ALA A 753 5.82 8.25 20.54
N TYR A 754 5.32 9.37 21.07
CA TYR A 754 4.48 10.30 20.30
C TYR A 754 5.17 11.60 19.88
N ALA A 755 6.22 12.05 20.59
CA ALA A 755 6.89 13.29 20.22
C ALA A 755 7.88 13.07 19.07
N PRO A 756 7.77 13.82 17.97
CA PRO A 756 8.84 13.86 16.97
C PRO A 756 10.08 14.57 17.56
N PRO A 757 11.28 14.38 16.97
CA PRO A 757 12.53 14.91 17.52
C PRO A 757 12.52 16.41 17.88
N GLY A 758 11.81 17.23 17.10
CA GLY A 758 11.69 18.68 17.33
C GLY A 758 10.70 19.12 18.42
N GLU A 759 9.93 18.19 19.01
CA GLU A 759 8.89 18.49 20.02
C GLU A 759 9.12 17.75 21.35
N LEU A 760 10.22 17.00 21.48
CA LEU A 760 10.50 16.14 22.64
C LEU A 760 10.41 16.90 23.97
N GLU A 761 11.14 18.00 24.12
CA GLU A 761 11.20 18.74 25.38
C GLU A 761 9.87 19.44 25.71
N LYS A 762 9.28 20.13 24.72
CA LYS A 762 7.99 20.82 24.90
C LYS A 762 6.87 19.85 25.27
N PHE A 763 6.84 18.67 24.65
CA PHE A 763 5.84 17.65 24.98
C PHE A 763 6.12 17.00 26.34
N ARG A 764 7.39 16.78 26.68
CA ARG A 764 7.79 16.29 28.01
C ARG A 764 7.32 17.21 29.12
N GLU A 765 7.57 18.51 29.02
CA GLU A 765 7.13 19.50 30.01
C GLU A 765 5.60 19.51 30.16
N TYR A 766 4.88 19.44 29.04
CA TYR A 766 3.42 19.38 29.03
C TYR A 766 2.87 18.14 29.77
N VAL A 767 3.43 16.95 29.47
CA VAL A 767 3.02 15.70 30.13
C VAL A 767 3.42 15.70 31.62
N GLN A 768 4.61 16.21 31.97
CA GLN A 768 5.05 16.34 33.35
C GLN A 768 4.14 17.25 34.17
N ALA A 769 3.71 18.39 33.61
CA ALA A 769 2.79 19.29 34.27
C ALA A 769 1.44 18.61 34.57
N ALA A 770 0.89 17.85 33.61
CA ALA A 770 -0.33 17.08 33.80
C ALA A 770 -0.22 16.02 34.91
N VAL A 771 0.93 15.33 34.96
CA VAL A 771 1.22 14.33 36.01
C VAL A 771 1.34 15.00 37.38
N GLN A 772 2.06 16.12 37.48
CA GLN A 772 2.21 16.89 38.72
C GLN A 772 0.86 17.41 39.23
N GLU A 773 0.03 17.95 38.34
CA GLU A 773 -1.32 18.40 38.66
C GLU A 773 -2.15 17.24 39.22
N TRP A 774 -2.14 16.07 38.57
CA TRP A 774 -2.89 14.90 39.03
C TRP A 774 -2.46 14.46 40.43
N TYR A 775 -1.15 14.38 40.71
CA TYR A 775 -0.64 14.03 42.05
C TYR A 775 -1.04 15.06 43.11
N SER A 776 -1.05 16.36 42.77
CA SER A 776 -1.46 17.40 43.71
C SER A 776 -2.94 17.29 44.13
N GLN A 777 -3.80 16.82 43.22
CA GLN A 777 -5.24 16.65 43.44
C GLN A 777 -5.59 15.32 44.12
N ASN A 778 -4.73 14.31 43.99
CA ASN A 778 -4.98 12.93 44.44
C ASN A 778 -4.07 12.46 45.58
N ALA A 779 -3.35 13.37 46.23
CA ALA A 779 -2.34 13.10 47.24
C ALA A 779 -2.74 11.99 48.23
N PHE A 780 -1.79 11.07 48.47
CA PHE A 780 -1.91 9.99 49.43
C PHE A 780 -2.20 10.57 50.82
N LYS A 781 -3.42 10.37 51.34
CA LYS A 781 -3.72 10.58 52.76
C LYS A 781 -3.46 9.25 53.46
N PRO A 782 -2.43 9.13 54.31
CA PRO A 782 -2.31 7.96 55.19
C PRO A 782 -3.58 7.90 56.04
N ASP A 783 -4.16 6.71 56.20
CA ASP A 783 -5.26 6.51 57.13
C ASP A 783 -4.86 7.06 58.50
N VAL A 784 -5.62 8.05 58.97
CA VAL A 784 -5.44 8.62 60.30
C VAL A 784 -5.71 7.50 61.31
N GLU A 785 -4.71 7.21 62.13
CA GLU A 785 -4.79 6.27 63.26
C GLU A 785 -6.10 6.49 64.04
N ALA A 786 -6.83 5.42 64.26
CA ALA A 786 -7.98 5.40 65.15
C ALA A 786 -7.58 5.93 66.54
N PRO A 787 -8.45 6.68 67.23
CA PRO A 787 -8.09 7.36 68.47
C PRO A 787 -7.68 6.34 69.54
N THR A 788 -6.52 6.59 70.14
CA THR A 788 -5.98 5.89 71.30
C THR A 788 -7.02 5.84 72.42
N GLN A 789 -7.43 4.62 72.76
CA GLN A 789 -8.21 4.34 73.96
C GLN A 789 -7.39 4.73 75.20
N THR A 790 -7.85 5.76 75.90
CA THR A 790 -7.52 5.97 77.31
C THR A 790 -8.36 5.01 78.18
N LEU A 791 -7.71 3.97 78.70
CA LEU A 791 -8.04 3.36 80.00
C LEU A 791 -7.56 4.36 81.07
N ASP A 792 -8.20 4.66 82.20
CA ASP A 792 -9.01 3.92 83.17
C ASP A 792 -9.59 5.04 84.11
N SER A 793 -10.82 5.03 84.63
CA SER A 793 -11.15 4.34 85.89
C SER A 793 -12.45 4.91 86.50
N SER A 794 -13.11 4.05 87.28
CA SER A 794 -14.09 4.34 88.33
C SER A 794 -15.57 4.53 87.97
N VAL A 795 -16.28 3.42 88.17
CA VAL A 795 -17.58 3.29 88.82
C VAL A 795 -17.85 4.39 89.87
N TYR A 796 -18.87 5.25 89.68
CA TYR A 796 -19.85 5.59 90.74
C TYR A 796 -21.09 6.36 90.22
N ARG A 797 -22.21 5.61 90.17
CA ARG A 797 -23.61 5.92 90.52
C ARG A 797 -24.40 7.14 89.98
N PRO A 798 -25.74 7.00 89.91
CA PRO A 798 -26.59 7.75 88.98
C PRO A 798 -27.30 8.95 89.62
N SER A 799 -27.99 9.69 88.74
CA SER A 799 -29.26 10.40 88.93
C SER A 799 -29.22 11.94 89.03
N VAL A 800 -29.86 12.55 88.01
CA VAL A 800 -30.97 13.51 88.12
C VAL A 800 -30.70 15.03 88.16
N LYS A 801 -31.40 15.69 87.21
CA LYS A 801 -31.86 17.11 87.08
C LYS A 801 -30.76 18.14 86.80
N CYS A 802 -30.83 18.92 85.72
CA CYS A 802 -31.94 19.70 85.17
C CYS A 802 -31.80 19.88 83.65
#